data_AF-A0A6P9ET18-F1
#
_entry.id   AF-A0A6P9ET18-F1
#
_cell.length_a   1.000
_cell.length_b   1.000
_cell.length_c   1.000
_cell.angle_alpha   90.00
_cell.angle_beta   90.00
_cell.angle_gamma   90.00
#
_symmetry.space_group_name_H-M   'P 1'
#
loop_
_entity.id
_entity.type
_entity.pdbx_description
1 polymer ?
#
loop_
_entity_poly.entity_id
_entity_poly.type
_entity_poly.pdbx_seq_one_letter_code
_entity_poly.pdbx_strand_id
1 'polypeptide(L)'
;MPSILVNVSSLQVIDLSFNMLVGTLPMYIFDHLPKLQAISLSSNQLHGQLPSTLYKCKQLQVLALSMNNFNGRISPEIGNLTMLTELYLSDNKFEGTIASSSLFKCKDLQLLDLAINNFTGRILPNIVNLTMLTELYLDQNNFEGSIPSEIGNLQSLEYISAVINGFVGPIPSEIFNISTIQTISMGYNKFSGHLPSNMGLFLPKLRQLGLPENKLSGGIPNSISNASQLTLLDLSRNSLSGIIPEALSNLRLLEWLNLEFNNLTMGSQELSLFFYLSNCKNLRIISFSLNPLHGFLPNSVGNLSLSLQRLYLSSCHIKGSIPAELGNLSSLIILELSNNELKGPIPTTLGRLRMLQSLSLGANKLEGHIPSDLSHLKSLYALSLDSNKLFGHIPTCISNLTSLRSLYLGFNQLTSTIPLSLWSLTNLLQVDLSSNSLTGILSLEIGDMKVLRMLNLSRNQLSGNIPITIGGLIDLTNLSLAVNQLEGSIPESFGALLSLEILDLSCNNLSGRIPKSLEALVYLKYLNVSFNNLQGKIPTGGPFVHLWPALFISNDALCGAPRLQVPPCEEGSPHKKKAIVSHLLKYLLPTIGLAMLVVIPSLAYKICKTKNPRSSLQADLYNLTTWKRISRQELLLATERFNSSNLLGEGSFGSVYKGTLSDGMNIAVKVINLQVEGAFKSFDVECEVLRNARHRNLVKIITICSNVDFKALVLEYMPNENLEKWLYSDDRCLNFLQRLNIMIDVASALEYLHYGYSAVIVHCDLKPSNVLLDVDMVAHVADFGIAKLLCGEDSMMQTITLATLGYMAPEYGLGGVVSTRGDVYSYGILLIETFTRKKPTDDLFAGEMSLKRWVNEALPISAIDIVDASLLGNERYSIALEECISSIMGLALDCCAELPGQRTNMKIVLATLKKIKTKSLRDVEAH
;
A
#
# COMPACT_ATOMS: atom_id res chain seq x y z
N MET A 1 36.86 -13.92 -41.20
CA MET A 1 38.09 -14.75 -41.04
C MET A 1 38.89 -14.73 -42.33
N PRO A 2 40.24 -14.73 -42.28
CA PRO A 2 41.10 -14.78 -43.47
C PRO A 2 40.93 -16.10 -44.23
N SER A 3 40.92 -16.04 -45.57
CA SER A 3 40.85 -17.22 -46.45
C SER A 3 42.03 -18.18 -46.26
N ILE A 4 43.15 -17.72 -45.69
CA ILE A 4 44.34 -18.53 -45.47
C ILE A 4 44.12 -19.70 -44.50
N LEU A 5 43.17 -19.57 -43.57
CA LEU A 5 42.82 -20.63 -42.63
C LEU A 5 42.25 -21.87 -43.33
N VAL A 6 41.63 -21.68 -44.50
CA VAL A 6 41.03 -22.75 -45.32
C VAL A 6 42.12 -23.68 -45.92
N ASN A 7 43.38 -23.23 -46.00
CA ASN A 7 44.47 -24.04 -46.56
C ASN A 7 45.25 -24.86 -45.51
N VAL A 8 44.92 -24.76 -44.22
CA VAL A 8 45.65 -25.45 -43.15
C VAL A 8 44.91 -26.73 -42.74
N SER A 9 44.97 -27.76 -43.58
CA SER A 9 44.25 -29.03 -43.35
C SER A 9 44.71 -29.82 -42.10
N SER A 10 45.84 -29.45 -41.50
CA SER A 10 46.35 -30.00 -40.24
C SER A 10 45.80 -29.31 -39.00
N LEU A 11 45.03 -28.24 -39.13
CA LEU A 11 44.57 -27.41 -38.02
C LEU A 11 43.60 -28.20 -37.11
N GLN A 12 43.87 -28.18 -35.81
CA GLN A 12 43.09 -28.89 -34.79
C GLN A 12 42.31 -27.95 -33.88
N VAL A 13 42.85 -26.76 -33.58
CA VAL A 13 42.21 -25.81 -32.67
C VAL A 13 42.20 -24.44 -33.31
N ILE A 14 41.04 -23.78 -33.25
CA ILE A 14 40.87 -22.37 -33.55
C ILE A 14 40.36 -21.71 -32.28
N ASP A 15 41.12 -20.79 -31.71
CA ASP A 15 40.66 -19.94 -30.61
C ASP A 15 40.86 -18.48 -30.99
N LEU A 16 39.74 -17.79 -31.18
CA LEU A 16 39.66 -16.35 -31.43
C LEU A 16 38.73 -15.67 -30.43
N SER A 17 38.59 -16.23 -29.24
CA SER A 17 37.76 -15.64 -28.18
C SER A 17 38.32 -14.29 -27.71
N PHE A 18 37.46 -13.38 -27.24
CA PHE A 18 37.85 -12.07 -26.70
C PHE A 18 38.60 -11.13 -27.66
N ASN A 19 38.23 -11.11 -28.94
CA ASN A 19 38.94 -10.34 -29.97
C ASN A 19 38.11 -9.20 -30.61
N MET A 20 36.90 -8.92 -30.10
CA MET A 20 35.97 -7.91 -30.66
C MET A 20 35.65 -8.11 -32.15
N LEU A 21 35.73 -9.36 -32.63
CA LEU A 21 35.52 -9.71 -34.04
C LEU A 21 34.07 -9.45 -34.46
N VAL A 22 33.89 -8.87 -35.64
CA VAL A 22 32.59 -8.56 -36.25
C VAL A 22 32.40 -9.32 -37.57
N GLY A 23 31.14 -9.40 -38.03
CA GLY A 23 30.78 -10.04 -39.30
C GLY A 23 30.25 -11.46 -39.14
N THR A 24 30.15 -12.17 -40.25
CA THR A 24 29.61 -13.53 -40.32
C THR A 24 30.71 -14.58 -40.51
N LEU A 25 30.43 -15.83 -40.14
CA LEU A 25 31.27 -16.96 -40.52
C LEU A 25 31.06 -17.30 -42.00
N PRO A 26 32.12 -17.42 -42.81
CA PRO A 26 31.98 -17.84 -44.21
C PRO A 26 31.38 -19.25 -44.31
N MET A 27 30.42 -19.46 -45.22
CA MET A 27 29.71 -20.75 -45.34
C MET A 27 30.59 -21.95 -45.70
N TYR A 28 31.75 -21.72 -46.32
CA TYR A 28 32.70 -22.75 -46.76
C TYR A 28 33.84 -23.01 -45.77
N ILE A 29 33.87 -22.31 -44.63
CA ILE A 29 35.03 -22.34 -43.72
C ILE A 29 35.38 -23.76 -43.23
N PHE A 30 34.37 -24.60 -43.03
CA PHE A 30 34.54 -25.97 -42.51
C PHE A 30 34.81 -27.02 -43.58
N ASP A 31 34.80 -26.65 -44.87
CA ASP A 31 34.97 -27.60 -45.98
C ASP A 31 36.37 -28.20 -46.05
N HIS A 32 37.37 -27.52 -45.49
CA HIS A 32 38.79 -27.87 -45.61
C HIS A 32 39.50 -28.10 -44.26
N LEU A 33 38.72 -28.27 -43.18
CA LEU A 33 39.24 -28.45 -41.81
C LEU A 33 38.86 -29.82 -41.21
N PRO A 34 39.29 -30.95 -41.81
CA PRO A 34 38.83 -32.28 -41.40
C PRO A 34 39.37 -32.74 -40.04
N LYS A 35 40.47 -32.15 -39.56
CA LYS A 35 41.14 -32.48 -38.28
C LYS A 35 40.76 -31.54 -37.14
N LEU A 36 39.82 -30.62 -37.36
CA LEU A 36 39.43 -29.64 -36.35
C LEU A 36 38.74 -30.36 -35.17
N GLN A 37 39.26 -30.10 -33.98
CA GLN A 37 38.83 -30.65 -32.70
C GLN A 37 38.18 -29.59 -31.80
N ALA A 38 38.62 -28.35 -31.86
CA ALA A 38 38.01 -27.28 -31.08
C ALA A 38 37.90 -25.98 -31.87
N ILE A 39 36.78 -25.29 -31.71
CA ILE A 39 36.59 -23.93 -32.18
C ILE A 39 35.99 -23.07 -31.06
N SER A 40 36.71 -22.01 -30.69
CA SER A 40 36.31 -21.03 -29.69
C SER A 40 36.26 -19.65 -30.33
N LEU A 41 35.07 -19.06 -30.35
CA LEU A 41 34.79 -17.73 -30.88
C LEU A 41 34.05 -16.86 -29.85
N SER A 42 34.04 -17.28 -28.59
CA SER A 42 33.27 -16.62 -27.53
C SER A 42 33.70 -15.17 -27.29
N SER A 43 32.80 -14.34 -26.76
CA SER A 43 33.08 -12.95 -26.40
C SER A 43 33.54 -12.10 -27.59
N ASN A 44 32.71 -12.08 -28.64
CA ASN A 44 32.93 -11.29 -29.85
C ASN A 44 31.61 -10.60 -30.27
N GLN A 45 31.55 -10.03 -31.46
CA GLN A 45 30.36 -9.40 -32.05
C GLN A 45 29.95 -10.08 -33.38
N LEU A 46 30.25 -11.38 -33.49
CA LEU A 46 29.91 -12.18 -34.68
C LEU A 46 28.40 -12.37 -34.75
N HIS A 47 27.85 -12.37 -35.97
CA HIS A 47 26.41 -12.48 -36.20
C HIS A 47 26.09 -13.38 -37.40
N GLY A 48 24.80 -13.60 -37.64
CA GLY A 48 24.29 -14.47 -38.69
C GLY A 48 24.11 -15.92 -38.22
N GLN A 49 23.84 -16.81 -39.17
CA GLN A 49 23.58 -18.22 -38.88
C GLN A 49 24.89 -19.02 -38.83
N LEU A 50 24.86 -20.13 -38.07
CA LEU A 50 25.92 -21.11 -38.10
C LEU A 50 26.04 -21.76 -39.50
N PRO A 51 27.23 -21.83 -40.10
CA PRO A 51 27.42 -22.48 -41.39
C PRO A 51 26.94 -23.94 -41.38
N SER A 52 26.08 -24.30 -42.34
CA SER A 52 25.56 -25.65 -42.45
C SER A 52 26.63 -26.70 -42.78
N THR A 53 27.83 -26.29 -43.19
CA THR A 53 28.98 -27.18 -43.47
C THR A 53 29.73 -27.63 -42.22
N LEU A 54 29.41 -27.09 -41.03
CA LEU A 54 30.07 -27.41 -39.76
C LEU A 54 30.16 -28.92 -39.48
N TYR A 55 29.14 -29.69 -39.88
CA TYR A 55 29.12 -31.14 -39.69
C TYR A 55 30.25 -31.91 -40.39
N LYS A 56 30.99 -31.27 -41.30
CA LYS A 56 32.15 -31.86 -42.00
C LYS A 56 33.36 -32.01 -41.07
N CYS A 57 33.45 -31.24 -39.99
CA CYS A 57 34.50 -31.35 -38.97
C CYS A 57 34.22 -32.54 -38.03
N LYS A 58 34.41 -33.78 -38.53
CA LYS A 58 34.05 -35.01 -37.79
C LYS A 58 34.80 -35.25 -36.49
N GLN A 59 35.93 -34.58 -36.28
CA GLN A 59 36.74 -34.69 -35.07
C GLN A 59 36.42 -33.62 -34.02
N LEU A 60 35.42 -32.75 -34.28
CA LEU A 60 35.09 -31.63 -33.42
C LEU A 60 34.53 -32.13 -32.08
N GLN A 61 35.18 -31.70 -31.00
CA GLN A 61 34.86 -31.99 -29.61
C GLN A 61 34.29 -30.75 -28.92
N VAL A 62 34.84 -29.56 -29.18
CA VAL A 62 34.42 -28.32 -28.51
C VAL A 62 33.95 -27.29 -29.53
N LEU A 63 32.74 -26.78 -29.33
CA LEU A 63 32.17 -25.64 -30.05
C LEU A 63 31.74 -24.56 -29.07
N ALA A 64 32.54 -23.50 -28.95
CA ALA A 64 32.28 -22.38 -28.05
C ALA A 64 32.00 -21.10 -28.82
N LEU A 65 30.76 -20.60 -28.73
CA LEU A 65 30.25 -19.44 -29.47
C LEU A 65 29.59 -18.40 -28.55
N SER A 66 29.72 -18.54 -27.24
CA SER A 66 28.99 -17.72 -26.27
C SER A 66 29.28 -16.23 -26.39
N MET A 67 28.36 -15.39 -25.92
CA MET A 67 28.52 -13.92 -25.89
C MET A 67 28.81 -13.35 -27.29
N ASN A 68 27.87 -13.54 -28.21
CA ASN A 68 27.91 -13.08 -29.60
C ASN A 68 26.50 -12.64 -30.05
N ASN A 69 26.31 -12.41 -31.35
CA ASN A 69 25.04 -12.05 -31.98
C ASN A 69 24.58 -13.11 -33.01
N PHE A 70 24.96 -14.38 -32.85
CA PHE A 70 24.50 -15.45 -33.75
C PHE A 70 22.99 -15.64 -33.66
N ASN A 71 22.34 -15.96 -34.79
CA ASN A 71 20.89 -16.08 -34.88
C ASN A 71 20.47 -17.31 -35.70
N GLY A 72 19.14 -17.48 -35.82
CA GLY A 72 18.55 -18.62 -36.52
C GLY A 72 18.49 -19.88 -35.65
N ARG A 73 18.23 -21.02 -36.29
CA ARG A 73 18.01 -22.30 -35.60
C ARG A 73 19.30 -23.12 -35.53
N ILE A 74 19.40 -23.99 -34.53
CA ILE A 74 20.43 -25.04 -34.52
C ILE A 74 20.16 -25.99 -35.69
N SER A 75 21.12 -26.09 -36.62
CA SER A 75 21.00 -26.92 -37.82
C SER A 75 20.88 -28.41 -37.45
N PRO A 76 19.96 -29.19 -38.08
CA PRO A 76 19.85 -30.63 -37.82
C PRO A 76 21.14 -31.41 -38.07
N GLU A 77 22.02 -30.92 -38.93
CA GLU A 77 23.30 -31.56 -39.26
C GLU A 77 24.28 -31.58 -38.08
N ILE A 78 24.04 -30.79 -37.02
CA ILE A 78 24.87 -30.81 -35.80
C ILE A 78 24.92 -32.22 -35.18
N GLY A 79 23.85 -33.01 -35.34
CA GLY A 79 23.78 -34.40 -34.87
C GLY A 79 24.76 -35.35 -35.56
N ASN A 80 25.44 -34.92 -36.63
CA ASN A 80 26.46 -35.69 -37.31
C ASN A 80 27.88 -35.45 -36.75
N LEU A 81 28.03 -34.60 -35.72
CA LEU A 81 29.26 -34.36 -34.96
C LEU A 81 29.33 -35.31 -33.76
N THR A 82 29.56 -36.59 -34.02
CA THR A 82 29.44 -37.63 -32.99
C THR A 82 30.49 -37.55 -31.89
N MET A 83 31.60 -36.83 -32.11
CA MET A 83 32.67 -36.61 -31.13
C MET A 83 32.48 -35.35 -30.28
N LEU A 84 31.37 -34.60 -30.47
CA LEU A 84 31.14 -33.34 -29.77
C LEU A 84 30.89 -33.61 -28.27
N THR A 85 31.74 -33.05 -27.42
CA THR A 85 31.70 -33.17 -25.96
C THR A 85 31.17 -31.91 -25.29
N GLU A 86 31.43 -30.73 -25.87
CA GLU A 86 31.05 -29.45 -25.26
C GLU A 86 30.45 -28.50 -26.30
N LEU A 87 29.28 -27.95 -25.98
CA LEU A 87 28.57 -26.99 -26.81
C LEU A 87 28.16 -25.77 -25.98
N TYR A 88 28.80 -24.63 -26.23
CA TYR A 88 28.50 -23.35 -25.59
C TYR A 88 27.89 -22.37 -26.58
N LEU A 89 26.59 -22.11 -26.45
CA LEU A 89 25.83 -21.19 -27.30
C LEU A 89 25.24 -20.01 -26.51
N SER A 90 25.63 -19.84 -25.24
CA SER A 90 25.00 -18.86 -24.36
C SER A 90 25.14 -17.41 -24.82
N ASP A 91 24.20 -16.55 -24.44
CA ASP A 91 24.22 -15.10 -24.73
C ASP A 91 24.37 -14.82 -26.24
N ASN A 92 23.33 -15.23 -26.98
CA ASN A 92 23.19 -15.08 -28.42
C ASN A 92 21.72 -14.81 -28.78
N LYS A 93 21.36 -14.92 -30.06
CA LYS A 93 19.99 -14.71 -30.58
C LYS A 93 19.47 -15.96 -31.30
N PHE A 94 19.91 -17.15 -30.89
CA PHE A 94 19.40 -18.39 -31.45
C PHE A 94 17.92 -18.57 -31.12
N GLU A 95 17.16 -19.15 -32.05
CA GLU A 95 15.71 -19.28 -31.98
C GLU A 95 15.23 -20.66 -32.45
N GLY A 96 13.91 -20.90 -32.34
CA GLY A 96 13.28 -22.15 -32.74
C GLY A 96 13.33 -23.22 -31.64
N THR A 97 12.98 -24.46 -32.00
CA THR A 97 12.81 -25.54 -31.03
C THR A 97 14.01 -26.48 -31.03
N ILE A 98 14.39 -26.97 -29.84
CA ILE A 98 15.35 -28.08 -29.72
C ILE A 98 14.66 -29.45 -29.91
N ALA A 99 13.33 -29.48 -29.95
CA ALA A 99 12.51 -30.69 -30.10
C ALA A 99 12.72 -31.43 -31.43
N SER A 100 13.06 -30.72 -32.50
CA SER A 100 13.39 -31.35 -33.81
C SER A 100 14.89 -31.53 -34.04
N SER A 101 15.71 -31.14 -33.06
CA SER A 101 17.15 -31.11 -33.24
C SER A 101 17.72 -32.54 -33.20
N SER A 102 18.53 -32.89 -34.22
CA SER A 102 19.36 -34.09 -34.14
C SER A 102 20.52 -33.93 -33.14
N LEU A 103 20.55 -32.82 -32.38
CA LEU A 103 21.53 -32.57 -31.31
C LEU A 103 21.61 -33.73 -30.33
N PHE A 104 20.45 -34.35 -30.01
CA PHE A 104 20.37 -35.53 -29.14
C PHE A 104 21.04 -36.80 -29.70
N LYS A 105 21.63 -36.76 -30.90
CA LYS A 105 22.48 -37.84 -31.45
C LYS A 105 23.95 -37.73 -31.02
N CYS A 106 24.38 -36.59 -30.46
CA CYS A 106 25.75 -36.38 -29.98
C CYS A 106 25.93 -37.05 -28.60
N LYS A 107 26.09 -38.38 -28.60
CA LYS A 107 26.08 -39.18 -27.35
C LYS A 107 27.24 -38.88 -26.39
N ASP A 108 28.33 -38.34 -26.92
CA ASP A 108 29.53 -37.99 -26.14
C ASP A 108 29.42 -36.59 -25.50
N LEU A 109 28.31 -35.88 -25.70
CA LEU A 109 28.09 -34.54 -25.16
C LEU A 109 27.99 -34.57 -23.64
N GLN A 110 28.86 -33.81 -22.99
CA GLN A 110 28.99 -33.64 -21.54
C GLN A 110 28.40 -32.30 -21.10
N LEU A 111 28.65 -31.23 -21.86
CA LEU A 111 28.14 -29.90 -21.54
C LEU A 111 27.27 -29.36 -22.68
N LEU A 112 26.06 -28.93 -22.32
CA LEU A 112 25.14 -28.24 -23.21
C LEU A 112 24.69 -26.92 -22.58
N ASP A 113 25.23 -25.82 -23.09
CA ASP A 113 24.85 -24.47 -22.67
C ASP A 113 24.09 -23.72 -23.76
N LEU A 114 22.80 -23.51 -23.52
CA LEU A 114 21.87 -22.80 -24.39
C LEU A 114 21.34 -21.51 -23.75
N ALA A 115 21.90 -21.08 -22.61
CA ALA A 115 21.34 -20.00 -21.81
C ALA A 115 21.28 -18.65 -22.56
N ILE A 116 20.38 -17.75 -22.19
CA ILE A 116 20.30 -16.38 -22.71
C ILE A 116 20.19 -16.38 -24.25
N ASN A 117 19.08 -16.92 -24.75
CA ASN A 117 18.75 -17.01 -26.18
C ASN A 117 17.22 -16.88 -26.35
N ASN A 118 16.72 -17.06 -27.58
CA ASN A 118 15.30 -17.04 -27.92
C ASN A 118 14.75 -18.44 -28.24
N PHE A 119 15.30 -19.51 -27.67
CA PHE A 119 14.79 -20.87 -27.89
C PHE A 119 13.36 -21.02 -27.37
N THR A 120 12.55 -21.81 -28.07
CA THR A 120 11.10 -22.00 -27.83
C THR A 120 10.73 -23.48 -27.80
N GLY A 121 9.48 -23.76 -27.42
CA GLY A 121 8.91 -25.11 -27.42
C GLY A 121 9.32 -25.93 -26.21
N ARG A 122 8.97 -27.22 -26.23
CA ARG A 122 9.20 -28.16 -25.12
C ARG A 122 10.52 -28.91 -25.21
N ILE A 123 11.04 -29.32 -24.06
CA ILE A 123 12.14 -30.30 -23.96
C ILE A 123 11.54 -31.68 -24.25
N LEU A 124 12.10 -32.43 -25.21
CA LEU A 124 11.61 -33.77 -25.54
C LEU A 124 12.28 -34.87 -24.69
N PRO A 125 11.59 -36.00 -24.46
CA PRO A 125 12.15 -37.18 -23.79
C PRO A 125 13.47 -37.68 -24.37
N ASN A 126 13.70 -37.49 -25.67
CA ASN A 126 14.92 -37.92 -26.36
C ASN A 126 16.21 -37.27 -25.84
N ILE A 127 16.13 -36.24 -24.98
CA ILE A 127 17.28 -35.70 -24.26
C ILE A 127 18.04 -36.78 -23.47
N VAL A 128 17.34 -37.85 -23.07
CA VAL A 128 17.93 -39.04 -22.41
C VAL A 128 19.02 -39.73 -23.23
N ASN A 129 19.07 -39.50 -24.55
CA ASN A 129 20.12 -40.06 -25.40
C ASN A 129 21.51 -39.45 -25.15
N LEU A 130 21.57 -38.30 -24.46
CA LEU A 130 22.82 -37.64 -24.07
C LEU A 130 23.35 -38.25 -22.76
N THR A 131 23.67 -39.55 -22.76
CA THR A 131 23.99 -40.30 -21.54
C THR A 131 25.25 -39.82 -20.81
N MET A 132 26.13 -39.09 -21.49
CA MET A 132 27.35 -38.50 -20.93
C MET A 132 27.15 -37.09 -20.37
N LEU A 133 25.94 -36.53 -20.46
CA LEU A 133 25.67 -35.14 -20.09
C LEU A 133 25.85 -34.94 -18.58
N THR A 134 26.76 -34.04 -18.22
CA THR A 134 27.07 -33.59 -16.86
C THR A 134 26.46 -32.23 -16.56
N GLU A 135 26.38 -31.34 -17.56
CA GLU A 135 25.92 -29.96 -17.38
C GLU A 135 24.90 -29.55 -18.43
N LEU A 136 23.76 -29.04 -17.97
CA LEU A 136 22.66 -28.55 -18.80
C LEU A 136 22.20 -27.16 -18.37
N TYR A 137 22.44 -26.17 -19.23
CA TYR A 137 22.00 -24.78 -19.02
C TYR A 137 20.94 -24.38 -20.05
N LEU A 138 19.76 -24.02 -19.56
CA LEU A 138 18.58 -23.63 -20.35
C LEU A 138 18.06 -22.25 -19.95
N ASP A 139 18.80 -21.52 -19.11
CA ASP A 139 18.35 -20.28 -18.49
C ASP A 139 17.97 -19.19 -19.50
N GLN A 140 17.06 -18.30 -19.13
CA GLN A 140 16.68 -17.10 -19.89
C GLN A 140 16.38 -17.41 -21.36
N ASN A 141 15.38 -18.25 -21.58
CA ASN A 141 14.85 -18.60 -22.89
C ASN A 141 13.32 -18.53 -22.86
N ASN A 142 12.68 -18.93 -23.97
CA ASN A 142 11.23 -19.00 -24.11
C ASN A 142 10.74 -20.46 -24.14
N PHE A 143 11.42 -21.38 -23.45
CA PHE A 143 10.96 -22.77 -23.38
C PHE A 143 9.63 -22.88 -22.66
N GLU A 144 8.78 -23.81 -23.09
CA GLU A 144 7.43 -24.02 -22.58
C GLU A 144 7.11 -25.51 -22.38
N GLY A 145 5.94 -25.80 -21.81
CA GLY A 145 5.56 -27.17 -21.46
C GLY A 145 6.25 -27.67 -20.20
N SER A 146 6.22 -28.99 -19.97
CA SER A 146 6.83 -29.63 -18.81
C SER A 146 8.23 -30.16 -19.13
N ILE A 147 9.08 -30.26 -18.10
CA ILE A 147 10.31 -31.05 -18.19
C ILE A 147 9.91 -32.54 -18.26
N PRO A 148 10.47 -33.33 -19.20
CA PRO A 148 10.19 -34.76 -19.32
C PRO A 148 10.76 -35.55 -18.13
N SER A 149 10.06 -36.59 -17.65
CA SER A 149 10.53 -37.42 -16.54
C SER A 149 11.76 -38.25 -16.90
N GLU A 150 11.96 -38.53 -18.18
CA GLU A 150 13.14 -39.23 -18.72
C GLU A 150 14.45 -38.50 -18.41
N ILE A 151 14.41 -37.21 -18.02
CA ILE A 151 15.60 -36.49 -17.55
C ILE A 151 16.26 -37.16 -16.34
N GLY A 152 15.47 -37.86 -15.51
CA GLY A 152 15.97 -38.64 -14.38
C GLY A 152 16.88 -39.82 -14.76
N ASN A 153 16.91 -40.21 -16.04
CA ASN A 153 17.79 -41.27 -16.54
C ASN A 153 19.19 -40.75 -16.91
N LEU A 154 19.44 -39.44 -16.88
CA LEU A 154 20.76 -38.84 -17.10
C LEU A 154 21.62 -38.97 -15.83
N GLN A 155 22.11 -40.19 -15.57
CA GLN A 155 22.83 -40.54 -14.32
C GLN A 155 24.20 -39.86 -14.15
N SER A 156 24.72 -39.22 -15.20
CA SER A 156 25.96 -38.43 -15.17
C SER A 156 25.72 -36.96 -14.82
N LEU A 157 24.46 -36.52 -14.76
CA LEU A 157 24.11 -35.11 -14.64
C LEU A 157 24.48 -34.54 -13.26
N GLU A 158 25.32 -33.51 -13.26
CA GLU A 158 25.81 -32.82 -12.07
C GLU A 158 25.15 -31.45 -11.91
N TYR A 159 24.80 -30.79 -13.02
CA TYR A 159 24.23 -29.46 -13.03
C TYR A 159 23.04 -29.36 -13.99
N ILE A 160 21.94 -28.82 -13.49
CA ILE A 160 20.79 -28.43 -14.32
C ILE A 160 20.27 -27.06 -13.90
N SER A 161 20.23 -26.14 -14.86
CA SER A 161 19.61 -24.83 -14.67
C SER A 161 18.65 -24.49 -15.80
N ALA A 162 17.47 -24.01 -15.43
CA ALA A 162 16.36 -23.70 -16.33
C ALA A 162 15.61 -22.42 -15.88
N VAL A 163 16.34 -21.47 -15.29
CA VAL A 163 15.81 -20.26 -14.66
C VAL A 163 15.26 -19.30 -15.71
N ILE A 164 14.16 -18.59 -15.42
CA ILE A 164 13.53 -17.60 -16.32
C ILE A 164 13.14 -18.25 -17.66
N ASN A 165 12.07 -19.03 -17.64
CA ASN A 165 11.45 -19.66 -18.80
C ASN A 165 9.91 -19.70 -18.64
N GLY A 166 9.22 -20.34 -19.59
CA GLY A 166 7.79 -20.58 -19.55
C GLY A 166 7.38 -21.98 -19.08
N PHE A 167 8.24 -22.72 -18.36
CA PHE A 167 7.95 -24.10 -17.96
C PHE A 167 6.74 -24.19 -17.03
N VAL A 168 5.91 -25.22 -17.23
CA VAL A 168 4.66 -25.49 -16.50
C VAL A 168 4.60 -26.95 -16.02
N GLY A 169 3.64 -27.25 -15.15
CA GLY A 169 3.44 -28.61 -14.63
C GLY A 169 4.38 -28.94 -13.48
N PRO A 170 4.43 -30.21 -13.01
CA PRO A 170 5.31 -30.61 -11.92
C PRO A 170 6.77 -30.68 -12.34
N ILE A 171 7.66 -30.41 -11.38
CA ILE A 171 9.07 -30.81 -11.49
C ILE A 171 9.08 -32.35 -11.42
N PRO A 172 9.63 -33.06 -12.43
CA PRO A 172 9.63 -34.52 -12.43
C PRO A 172 10.31 -35.09 -11.19
N SER A 173 9.68 -36.06 -10.52
CA SER A 173 10.24 -36.62 -9.29
C SER A 173 11.53 -37.40 -9.54
N GLU A 174 11.72 -37.92 -10.76
CA GLU A 174 12.88 -38.69 -11.18
C GLU A 174 14.17 -37.88 -11.17
N ILE A 175 14.11 -36.55 -11.26
CA ILE A 175 15.31 -35.69 -11.14
C ILE A 175 15.97 -35.80 -9.76
N PHE A 176 15.17 -36.09 -8.72
CA PHE A 176 15.64 -36.24 -7.35
C PHE A 176 16.23 -37.64 -7.07
N ASN A 177 16.33 -38.50 -8.10
CA ASN A 177 17.01 -39.80 -8.02
C ASN A 177 18.43 -39.78 -8.63
N ILE A 178 18.85 -38.65 -9.21
CA ILE A 178 20.17 -38.54 -9.86
C ILE A 178 21.25 -38.35 -8.79
N SER A 179 21.96 -39.42 -8.44
CA SER A 179 22.93 -39.41 -7.32
C SER A 179 24.16 -38.50 -7.52
N THR A 180 24.44 -38.12 -8.77
CA THR A 180 25.55 -37.25 -9.18
C THR A 180 25.21 -35.77 -9.09
N ILE A 181 23.92 -35.41 -9.04
CA ILE A 181 23.47 -34.02 -9.13
C ILE A 181 23.99 -33.19 -7.95
N GLN A 182 24.57 -32.04 -8.27
CA GLN A 182 25.11 -31.07 -7.33
C GLN A 182 24.24 -29.82 -7.26
N THR A 183 23.66 -29.40 -8.39
CA THR A 183 22.85 -28.18 -8.47
C THR A 183 21.58 -28.43 -9.27
N ILE A 184 20.45 -28.05 -8.70
CA ILE A 184 19.15 -27.95 -9.38
C ILE A 184 18.66 -26.52 -9.23
N SER A 185 18.53 -25.80 -10.35
CA SER A 185 18.09 -24.42 -10.39
C SER A 185 16.97 -24.24 -11.41
N MET A 186 15.73 -24.02 -10.95
CA MET A 186 14.54 -23.97 -11.81
C MET A 186 13.62 -22.80 -11.45
N GLY A 187 14.19 -21.72 -10.94
CA GLY A 187 13.45 -20.54 -10.49
C GLY A 187 12.81 -19.73 -11.63
N TYR A 188 11.91 -18.80 -11.29
CA TYR A 188 11.26 -17.88 -12.23
C TYR A 188 10.56 -18.60 -13.39
N ASN A 189 9.68 -19.54 -13.05
CA ASN A 189 8.92 -20.35 -13.98
C ASN A 189 7.46 -20.47 -13.49
N LYS A 190 6.69 -21.39 -14.07
CA LYS A 190 5.31 -21.70 -13.65
C LYS A 190 5.18 -23.15 -13.18
N PHE A 191 6.25 -23.74 -12.65
CA PHE A 191 6.21 -25.09 -12.08
C PHE A 191 5.20 -25.15 -10.93
N SER A 192 4.45 -26.24 -10.85
CA SER A 192 3.34 -26.44 -9.91
C SER A 192 3.41 -27.82 -9.25
N GLY A 193 2.52 -28.12 -8.32
CA GLY A 193 2.51 -29.42 -7.65
C GLY A 193 3.49 -29.47 -6.46
N HIS A 194 3.82 -30.69 -6.03
CA HIS A 194 4.44 -30.94 -4.73
C HIS A 194 5.89 -31.38 -4.87
N LEU A 195 6.72 -31.02 -3.87
CA LEU A 195 8.04 -31.63 -3.71
C LEU A 195 7.90 -33.10 -3.27
N PRO A 196 8.61 -34.06 -3.88
CA PRO A 196 8.51 -35.47 -3.51
C PRO A 196 8.92 -35.73 -2.07
N SER A 197 8.14 -36.54 -1.35
CA SER A 197 8.39 -36.81 0.08
C SER A 197 9.74 -37.50 0.35
N ASN A 198 10.29 -38.19 -0.65
CA ASN A 198 11.57 -38.91 -0.62
C ASN A 198 12.73 -38.17 -1.31
N MET A 199 12.56 -36.90 -1.70
CA MET A 199 13.49 -36.19 -2.59
C MET A 199 14.95 -36.18 -2.13
N GLY A 200 15.23 -36.07 -0.83
CA GLY A 200 16.63 -35.99 -0.37
C GLY A 200 17.32 -37.33 -0.13
N LEU A 201 16.62 -38.48 -0.25
CA LEU A 201 17.20 -39.79 0.06
C LEU A 201 18.30 -40.23 -0.92
N PHE A 202 18.23 -39.76 -2.16
CA PHE A 202 19.11 -40.20 -3.25
C PHE A 202 20.05 -39.08 -3.74
N LEU A 203 20.22 -38.01 -2.95
CA LEU A 203 20.94 -36.80 -3.35
C LEU A 203 22.18 -36.53 -2.47
N PRO A 204 23.17 -37.45 -2.42
CA PRO A 204 24.32 -37.34 -1.53
C PRO A 204 25.28 -36.20 -1.89
N LYS A 205 25.26 -35.74 -3.16
CA LYS A 205 26.14 -34.67 -3.67
C LYS A 205 25.45 -33.31 -3.82
N LEU A 206 24.15 -33.21 -3.58
CA LEU A 206 23.40 -31.98 -3.81
C LEU A 206 23.89 -30.86 -2.88
N ARG A 207 24.34 -29.76 -3.48
CA ARG A 207 24.85 -28.56 -2.82
C ARG A 207 23.89 -27.39 -2.90
N GLN A 208 23.16 -27.28 -4.00
CA GLN A 208 22.27 -26.14 -4.26
C GLN A 208 20.92 -26.61 -4.81
N LEU A 209 19.86 -26.19 -4.15
CA LEU A 209 18.49 -26.35 -4.63
C LEU A 209 17.80 -24.99 -4.66
N GLY A 210 17.60 -24.46 -5.86
CA GLY A 210 16.95 -23.17 -6.09
C GLY A 210 15.68 -23.33 -6.92
N LEU A 211 14.53 -23.15 -6.29
CA LEU A 211 13.21 -23.20 -6.93
C LEU A 211 12.38 -21.90 -6.71
N PRO A 212 12.99 -20.69 -6.63
CA PRO A 212 12.23 -19.49 -6.29
C PRO A 212 11.24 -19.09 -7.39
N GLU A 213 10.21 -18.31 -7.05
CA GLU A 213 9.29 -17.69 -8.01
C GLU A 213 8.62 -18.73 -8.95
N ASN A 214 7.86 -19.64 -8.34
CA ASN A 214 7.11 -20.70 -8.99
C ASN A 214 5.71 -20.85 -8.33
N LYS A 215 4.98 -21.91 -8.65
CA LYS A 215 3.64 -22.24 -8.10
C LYS A 215 3.65 -23.56 -7.31
N LEU A 216 4.79 -23.94 -6.72
CA LEU A 216 4.90 -25.16 -5.93
C LEU A 216 4.02 -25.07 -4.68
N SER A 217 3.39 -26.17 -4.30
CA SER A 217 2.44 -26.25 -3.19
C SER A 217 2.74 -27.40 -2.23
N GLY A 218 2.09 -27.37 -1.06
CA GLY A 218 2.24 -28.38 -0.01
C GLY A 218 3.49 -28.19 0.85
N GLY A 219 3.79 -29.19 1.68
CA GLY A 219 4.84 -29.11 2.70
C GLY A 219 6.25 -29.31 2.17
N ILE A 220 7.22 -28.72 2.88
CA ILE A 220 8.65 -29.02 2.67
C ILE A 220 8.92 -30.44 3.21
N PRO A 221 9.41 -31.39 2.40
CA PRO A 221 9.66 -32.75 2.85
C PRO A 221 10.79 -32.83 3.88
N ASN A 222 10.60 -33.60 4.96
CA ASN A 222 11.67 -33.85 5.95
C ASN A 222 12.91 -34.48 5.31
N SER A 223 12.73 -35.28 4.25
CA SER A 223 13.83 -35.98 3.56
C SER A 223 14.84 -35.04 2.92
N ILE A 224 14.53 -33.76 2.69
CA ILE A 224 15.52 -32.78 2.18
C ILE A 224 16.75 -32.70 3.09
N SER A 225 16.57 -32.99 4.38
CA SER A 225 17.64 -33.03 5.37
C SER A 225 18.68 -34.14 5.14
N ASN A 226 18.36 -35.15 4.33
CA ASN A 226 19.28 -36.23 3.94
C ASN A 226 20.31 -35.78 2.89
N ALA A 227 20.07 -34.67 2.19
CA ALA A 227 21.03 -34.05 1.28
C ALA A 227 22.12 -33.32 2.10
N SER A 228 22.99 -34.08 2.76
CA SER A 228 23.93 -33.57 3.78
C SER A 228 24.95 -32.53 3.27
N GLN A 229 25.16 -32.45 1.95
CA GLN A 229 26.05 -31.49 1.30
C GLN A 229 25.38 -30.16 0.96
N LEU A 230 24.08 -30.00 1.29
CA LEU A 230 23.32 -28.81 0.91
C LEU A 230 23.84 -27.56 1.63
N THR A 231 24.21 -26.57 0.81
CA THR A 231 24.72 -25.26 1.24
C THR A 231 23.71 -24.14 0.97
N LEU A 232 22.88 -24.30 -0.06
CA LEU A 232 21.84 -23.33 -0.46
C LEU A 232 20.51 -24.05 -0.67
N LEU A 233 19.49 -23.59 0.05
CA LEU A 233 18.10 -23.95 -0.16
C LEU A 233 17.27 -22.68 -0.35
N ASP A 234 16.79 -22.48 -1.58
CA ASP A 234 15.87 -21.39 -1.91
C ASP A 234 14.56 -21.95 -2.48
N LEU A 235 13.48 -21.81 -1.72
CA LEU A 235 12.12 -22.18 -2.10
C LEU A 235 11.18 -20.97 -2.05
N SER A 236 11.73 -19.76 -2.13
CA SER A 236 10.97 -18.53 -1.94
C SER A 236 9.94 -18.29 -3.04
N ARG A 237 8.92 -17.45 -2.77
CA ARG A 237 7.92 -17.01 -3.74
C ARG A 237 7.23 -18.19 -4.43
N ASN A 238 6.66 -19.06 -3.61
CA ASN A 238 5.87 -20.21 -4.02
C ASN A 238 4.53 -20.21 -3.25
N SER A 239 3.80 -21.32 -3.29
CA SER A 239 2.58 -21.55 -2.52
C SER A 239 2.76 -22.71 -1.52
N LEU A 240 4.00 -22.92 -1.04
CA LEU A 240 4.31 -23.97 -0.05
C LEU A 240 3.58 -23.68 1.26
N SER A 241 3.12 -24.72 1.93
CA SER A 241 2.26 -24.61 3.11
C SER A 241 2.56 -25.70 4.13
N GLY A 242 2.19 -25.48 5.39
CA GLY A 242 2.46 -26.43 6.47
C GLY A 242 3.70 -26.05 7.25
N ILE A 243 4.16 -26.97 8.10
CA ILE A 243 5.18 -26.65 9.12
C ILE A 243 6.58 -26.70 8.50
N ILE A 244 7.43 -25.72 8.82
CA ILE A 244 8.85 -25.76 8.48
C ILE A 244 9.52 -26.93 9.23
N PRO A 245 10.12 -27.92 8.53
CA PRO A 245 10.67 -29.10 9.17
C PRO A 245 11.81 -28.82 10.14
N GLU A 246 11.70 -29.33 11.37
CA GLU A 246 12.80 -29.33 12.34
C GLU A 246 14.03 -30.10 11.81
N ALA A 247 13.79 -31.08 10.93
CA ALA A 247 14.82 -31.87 10.27
C ALA A 247 15.82 -31.02 9.46
N LEU A 248 15.46 -29.79 9.06
CA LEU A 248 16.40 -28.85 8.42
C LEU A 248 17.65 -28.59 9.27
N SER A 249 17.56 -28.77 10.60
CA SER A 249 18.70 -28.67 11.51
C SER A 249 19.82 -29.69 11.28
N ASN A 250 19.56 -30.76 10.52
CA ASN A 250 20.58 -31.75 10.13
C ASN A 250 21.46 -31.27 8.98
N LEU A 251 21.07 -30.20 8.27
CA LEU A 251 21.86 -29.61 7.19
C LEU A 251 22.98 -28.74 7.76
N ARG A 252 24.04 -29.38 8.25
CA ARG A 252 25.13 -28.71 8.98
C ARG A 252 25.96 -27.75 8.12
N LEU A 253 25.99 -27.97 6.80
CA LEU A 253 26.69 -27.14 5.82
C LEU A 253 25.83 -26.00 5.26
N LEU A 254 24.56 -25.88 5.68
CA LEU A 254 23.64 -24.89 5.14
C LEU A 254 24.12 -23.46 5.46
N GLU A 255 24.29 -22.66 4.42
CA GLU A 255 24.70 -21.25 4.50
C GLU A 255 23.54 -20.31 4.19
N TRP A 256 22.69 -20.70 3.23
CA TRP A 256 21.56 -19.90 2.75
C TRP A 256 20.27 -20.69 2.86
N LEU A 257 19.35 -20.21 3.70
CA LEU A 257 18.00 -20.73 3.82
C LEU A 257 16.99 -19.63 3.50
N ASN A 258 16.33 -19.73 2.34
CA ASN A 258 15.32 -18.77 1.89
C ASN A 258 13.98 -19.46 1.61
N LEU A 259 12.99 -19.16 2.43
CA LEU A 259 11.62 -19.67 2.33
C LEU A 259 10.60 -18.52 2.24
N GLU A 260 11.05 -17.30 1.94
CA GLU A 260 10.22 -16.10 1.89
C GLU A 260 9.01 -16.25 0.96
N PHE A 261 7.92 -15.54 1.24
CA PHE A 261 6.73 -15.46 0.37
C PHE A 261 6.17 -16.85 0.07
N ASN A 262 5.68 -17.50 1.13
CA ASN A 262 4.98 -18.78 1.08
C ASN A 262 3.85 -18.75 2.14
N ASN A 263 3.19 -19.88 2.34
CA ASN A 263 2.14 -20.07 3.35
C ASN A 263 2.62 -21.01 4.49
N LEU A 264 3.90 -20.94 4.84
CA LEU A 264 4.51 -21.80 5.85
C LEU A 264 4.18 -21.33 7.26
N THR A 265 4.06 -22.31 8.17
CA THR A 265 3.80 -22.11 9.59
C THR A 265 4.88 -22.81 10.43
N MET A 266 4.81 -22.63 11.74
CA MET A 266 5.85 -23.09 12.68
C MET A 266 5.41 -24.18 13.65
N GLY A 267 4.16 -24.66 13.55
CA GLY A 267 3.62 -25.77 14.35
C GLY A 267 3.37 -25.47 15.84
N SER A 268 4.25 -24.73 16.53
CA SER A 268 4.17 -24.39 17.95
C SER A 268 4.05 -22.88 18.23
N GLN A 269 3.56 -22.50 19.42
CA GLN A 269 3.43 -21.10 19.83
C GLN A 269 4.79 -20.42 20.08
N GLU A 270 5.78 -21.14 20.60
CA GLU A 270 7.17 -20.70 20.63
C GLU A 270 7.86 -21.14 19.33
N LEU A 271 8.64 -20.26 18.69
CA LEU A 271 9.31 -20.55 17.42
C LEU A 271 10.49 -21.54 17.62
N SER A 272 10.17 -22.79 17.99
CA SER A 272 11.11 -23.89 18.29
C SER A 272 12.11 -24.14 17.16
N LEU A 273 11.75 -23.84 15.91
CA LEU A 273 12.65 -23.89 14.77
C LEU A 273 13.97 -23.15 15.02
N PHE A 274 13.98 -22.01 15.71
CA PHE A 274 15.25 -21.29 15.98
C PHE A 274 16.16 -22.06 16.93
N PHE A 275 15.59 -22.83 17.86
CA PHE A 275 16.36 -23.77 18.67
C PHE A 275 16.99 -24.85 17.78
N TYR A 276 16.24 -25.42 16.83
CA TYR A 276 16.78 -26.42 15.91
C TYR A 276 17.79 -25.83 14.92
N LEU A 277 17.52 -24.68 14.30
CA LEU A 277 18.44 -24.01 13.38
C LEU A 277 19.74 -23.54 14.04
N SER A 278 19.78 -23.43 15.37
CA SER A 278 21.03 -23.20 16.10
C SER A 278 22.08 -24.29 15.84
N ASN A 279 21.67 -25.48 15.36
CA ASN A 279 22.55 -26.57 14.94
C ASN A 279 23.24 -26.33 13.58
N CYS A 280 22.71 -25.46 12.73
CA CYS A 280 23.27 -25.12 11.42
C CYS A 280 24.31 -24.01 11.59
N LYS A 281 25.54 -24.38 11.98
CA LYS A 281 26.60 -23.44 12.35
C LYS A 281 27.17 -22.63 11.20
N ASN A 282 26.89 -23.00 9.95
CA ASN A 282 27.36 -22.26 8.77
C ASN A 282 26.36 -21.22 8.23
N LEU A 283 25.17 -21.10 8.83
CA LEU A 283 24.14 -20.19 8.33
C LEU A 283 24.63 -18.74 8.28
N ARG A 284 24.48 -18.12 7.12
CA ARG A 284 24.76 -16.71 6.83
C ARG A 284 23.49 -15.93 6.55
N ILE A 285 22.50 -16.57 5.93
CA ILE A 285 21.24 -15.94 5.54
C ILE A 285 20.08 -16.84 5.95
N ILE A 286 19.12 -16.25 6.68
CA ILE A 286 17.81 -16.83 6.93
C ILE A 286 16.78 -15.80 6.45
N SER A 287 15.92 -16.21 5.51
CA SER A 287 14.75 -15.43 5.10
C SER A 287 13.48 -16.24 5.21
N PHE A 288 12.59 -15.81 6.11
CA PHE A 288 11.23 -16.35 6.26
C PHE A 288 10.15 -15.29 6.09
N SER A 289 10.51 -14.09 5.63
CA SER A 289 9.57 -12.99 5.42
C SER A 289 8.33 -13.43 4.65
N LEU A 290 7.20 -12.75 4.86
CA LEU A 290 5.95 -13.00 4.12
C LEU A 290 5.48 -14.46 4.23
N ASN A 291 5.55 -15.04 5.42
CA ASN A 291 4.94 -16.32 5.79
C ASN A 291 4.11 -16.16 7.07
N PRO A 292 2.96 -16.82 7.22
CA PRO A 292 2.17 -16.77 8.45
C PRO A 292 2.77 -17.65 9.57
N LEU A 293 4.00 -17.34 9.99
CA LEU A 293 4.71 -18.12 11.00
C LEU A 293 3.98 -18.09 12.36
N HIS A 294 3.37 -16.95 12.68
CA HIS A 294 2.78 -16.67 13.99
C HIS A 294 3.81 -16.88 15.14
N GLY A 295 3.34 -16.96 16.39
CA GLY A 295 4.19 -17.31 17.54
C GLY A 295 5.10 -16.20 18.06
N PHE A 296 6.12 -16.58 18.83
CA PHE A 296 7.03 -15.69 19.57
C PHE A 296 8.50 -16.00 19.25
N LEU A 297 9.35 -14.97 19.16
CA LEU A 297 10.82 -15.16 19.11
C LEU A 297 11.33 -15.67 20.47
N PRO A 298 11.93 -16.88 20.54
CA PRO A 298 12.50 -17.40 21.76
C PRO A 298 13.90 -16.84 22.01
N ASN A 299 14.38 -16.91 23.25
CA ASN A 299 15.75 -16.53 23.61
C ASN A 299 16.82 -17.33 22.84
N SER A 300 16.48 -18.55 22.39
CA SER A 300 17.35 -19.39 21.56
C SER A 300 17.69 -18.78 20.19
N VAL A 301 16.98 -17.72 19.75
CA VAL A 301 17.36 -16.95 18.55
C VAL A 301 18.78 -16.39 18.65
N GLY A 302 19.24 -16.07 19.87
CA GLY A 302 20.62 -15.63 20.12
C GLY A 302 21.68 -16.73 19.99
N ASN A 303 21.26 -18.00 19.85
CA ASN A 303 22.15 -19.16 19.69
C ASN A 303 22.29 -19.61 18.22
N LEU A 304 21.66 -18.89 17.28
CA LEU A 304 21.87 -19.10 15.84
C LEU A 304 23.35 -18.94 15.47
N SER A 305 23.71 -19.31 14.24
CA SER A 305 25.09 -19.22 13.78
C SER A 305 25.71 -17.84 14.07
N LEU A 306 26.91 -17.84 14.65
CA LEU A 306 27.68 -16.62 14.84
C LEU A 306 28.16 -16.03 13.51
N SER A 307 28.08 -16.79 12.42
CA SER A 307 28.33 -16.34 11.05
C SER A 307 27.09 -15.74 10.38
N LEU A 308 25.94 -15.68 11.07
CA LEU A 308 24.70 -15.16 10.51
C LEU A 308 24.83 -13.66 10.23
N GLN A 309 24.61 -13.29 8.97
CA GLN A 309 24.74 -11.92 8.46
C GLN A 309 23.38 -11.28 8.20
N ARG A 310 22.38 -12.05 7.78
CA ARG A 310 21.07 -11.52 7.39
C ARG A 310 19.96 -12.36 7.98
N LEU A 311 19.08 -11.71 8.73
CA LEU A 311 17.87 -12.31 9.29
C LEU A 311 16.65 -11.50 8.85
N TYR A 312 15.84 -12.12 7.98
CA TYR A 312 14.62 -11.52 7.46
C TYR A 312 13.38 -12.26 7.97
N LEU A 313 12.60 -11.57 8.78
CA LEU A 313 11.35 -12.06 9.38
C LEU A 313 10.24 -11.00 9.28
N SER A 314 10.22 -10.22 8.20
CA SER A 314 9.17 -9.21 8.00
C SER A 314 7.83 -9.84 7.65
N SER A 315 6.73 -9.23 8.07
CA SER A 315 5.38 -9.68 7.70
C SER A 315 5.11 -11.14 8.07
N CYS A 316 5.56 -11.58 9.25
CA CYS A 316 5.47 -12.98 9.70
C CYS A 316 4.40 -13.26 10.76
N HIS A 317 3.62 -12.25 11.15
CA HIS A 317 2.69 -12.29 12.28
C HIS A 317 3.34 -12.68 13.63
N ILE A 318 4.64 -12.39 13.80
CA ILE A 318 5.38 -12.67 15.03
C ILE A 318 4.88 -11.74 16.15
N LYS A 319 4.65 -12.30 17.33
CA LYS A 319 4.14 -11.64 18.53
C LYS A 319 5.20 -11.58 19.63
N GLY A 320 4.87 -10.89 20.73
CA GLY A 320 5.72 -10.80 21.92
C GLY A 320 6.84 -9.79 21.80
N SER A 321 7.81 -9.86 22.71
CA SER A 321 8.96 -8.95 22.72
C SER A 321 10.10 -9.44 21.84
N ILE A 322 10.95 -8.50 21.42
CA ILE A 322 12.25 -8.84 20.83
C ILE A 322 13.15 -9.39 21.95
N PRO A 323 13.68 -10.62 21.86
CA PRO A 323 14.56 -11.18 22.88
C PRO A 323 15.89 -10.42 22.97
N ALA A 324 16.39 -10.21 24.18
CA ALA A 324 17.66 -9.52 24.39
C ALA A 324 18.84 -10.32 23.82
N GLU A 325 18.73 -11.65 23.78
CA GLU A 325 19.72 -12.59 23.25
C GLU A 325 19.96 -12.41 21.75
N LEU A 326 19.06 -11.77 21.00
CA LEU A 326 19.29 -11.42 19.60
C LEU A 326 20.55 -10.54 19.43
N GLY A 327 20.89 -9.76 20.46
CA GLY A 327 22.13 -8.98 20.53
C GLY A 327 23.43 -9.80 20.58
N ASN A 328 23.36 -11.14 20.66
CA ASN A 328 24.53 -12.03 20.62
C ASN A 328 25.02 -12.31 19.19
N LEU A 329 24.21 -12.04 18.16
CA LEU A 329 24.52 -12.34 16.76
C LEU A 329 25.44 -11.30 16.13
N SER A 330 26.66 -11.18 16.65
CA SER A 330 27.60 -10.09 16.37
C SER A 330 27.96 -9.85 14.89
N SER A 331 27.80 -10.86 14.02
CA SER A 331 28.06 -10.76 12.57
C SER A 331 26.86 -10.23 11.77
N LEU A 332 25.73 -9.93 12.40
CA LEU A 332 24.54 -9.42 11.71
C LEU A 332 24.83 -8.08 11.02
N ILE A 333 24.47 -8.04 9.74
CA ILE A 333 24.52 -6.88 8.86
C ILE A 333 23.10 -6.33 8.65
N ILE A 334 22.11 -7.21 8.51
CA ILE A 334 20.71 -6.84 8.31
C ILE A 334 19.83 -7.60 9.30
N LEU A 335 19.01 -6.84 10.03
CA LEU A 335 17.94 -7.37 10.87
C LEU A 335 16.61 -6.72 10.46
N GLU A 336 15.72 -7.53 9.92
CA GLU A 336 14.43 -7.10 9.38
C GLU A 336 13.28 -7.80 10.13
N LEU A 337 12.57 -7.06 10.97
CA LEU A 337 11.44 -7.51 11.79
C LEU A 337 10.18 -6.67 11.55
N SER A 338 10.14 -5.87 10.48
CA SER A 338 9.02 -4.96 10.22
C SER A 338 7.70 -5.68 9.95
N ASN A 339 6.59 -4.95 10.11
CA ASN A 339 5.24 -5.43 9.83
C ASN A 339 4.85 -6.71 10.59
N ASN A 340 5.18 -6.76 11.89
CA ASN A 340 4.80 -7.85 12.79
C ASN A 340 3.87 -7.33 13.90
N GLU A 341 3.67 -8.15 14.94
CA GLU A 341 2.90 -7.80 16.14
C GLU A 341 3.79 -7.72 17.39
N LEU A 342 5.06 -7.37 17.21
CA LEU A 342 6.03 -7.26 18.30
C LEU A 342 5.64 -6.14 19.26
N LYS A 343 5.76 -6.38 20.56
CA LYS A 343 5.39 -5.47 21.66
C LYS A 343 6.55 -5.31 22.65
N GLY A 344 6.40 -4.41 23.63
CA GLY A 344 7.43 -4.14 24.62
C GLY A 344 8.57 -3.27 24.08
N PRO A 345 9.63 -3.06 24.87
CA PRO A 345 10.73 -2.17 24.52
C PRO A 345 11.69 -2.77 23.50
N ILE A 346 12.36 -1.88 22.75
CA ILE A 346 13.54 -2.25 21.95
C ILE A 346 14.68 -2.62 22.93
N PRO A 347 15.26 -3.84 22.86
CA PRO A 347 16.32 -4.25 23.77
C PRO A 347 17.61 -3.43 23.58
N THR A 348 18.20 -2.97 24.69
CA THR A 348 19.50 -2.26 24.69
C THR A 348 20.64 -3.13 24.14
N THR A 349 20.53 -4.45 24.26
CA THR A 349 21.50 -5.42 23.74
C THR A 349 21.65 -5.38 22.22
N LEU A 350 20.68 -4.86 21.47
CA LEU A 350 20.83 -4.65 20.03
C LEU A 350 21.99 -3.70 19.70
N GLY A 351 22.36 -2.79 20.62
CA GLY A 351 23.55 -1.94 20.50
C GLY A 351 24.88 -2.70 20.44
N ARG A 352 24.90 -4.01 20.71
CA ARG A 352 26.10 -4.87 20.58
C ARG A 352 26.40 -5.30 19.14
N LEU A 353 25.44 -5.16 18.21
CA LEU A 353 25.54 -5.63 16.83
C LEU A 353 26.38 -4.68 15.95
N ARG A 354 27.67 -4.53 16.22
CA ARG A 354 28.53 -3.48 15.62
C ARG A 354 28.67 -3.53 14.09
N MET A 355 28.38 -4.68 13.47
CA MET A 355 28.37 -4.87 12.01
C MET A 355 27.04 -4.48 11.35
N LEU A 356 26.01 -4.17 12.14
CA LEU A 356 24.67 -3.93 11.64
C LEU A 356 24.64 -2.66 10.78
N GLN A 357 24.16 -2.82 9.55
CA GLN A 357 23.98 -1.77 8.56
C GLN A 357 22.50 -1.42 8.39
N SER A 358 21.58 -2.37 8.57
CA SER A 358 20.14 -2.10 8.50
C SER A 358 19.42 -2.69 9.69
N LEU A 359 18.69 -1.84 10.41
CA LEU A 359 17.76 -2.23 11.48
C LEU A 359 16.35 -1.74 11.12
N SER A 360 15.46 -2.68 10.88
CA SER A 360 14.07 -2.39 10.51
C SER A 360 13.11 -3.06 11.48
N LEU A 361 12.45 -2.24 12.29
CA LEU A 361 11.45 -2.62 13.29
C LEU A 361 10.11 -1.92 13.05
N GLY A 362 9.95 -1.26 11.90
CA GLY A 362 8.76 -0.47 11.58
C GLY A 362 7.47 -1.29 11.54
N ALA A 363 6.32 -0.61 11.65
CA ALA A 363 4.99 -1.23 11.59
C ALA A 363 4.79 -2.38 12.61
N ASN A 364 5.07 -2.12 13.89
CA ASN A 364 4.91 -3.04 15.00
C ASN A 364 4.07 -2.40 16.14
N LYS A 365 4.04 -3.01 17.32
CA LYS A 365 3.40 -2.50 18.54
C LYS A 365 4.44 -2.20 19.64
N LEU A 366 5.69 -1.88 19.25
CA LEU A 366 6.78 -1.61 20.19
C LEU A 366 6.49 -0.35 21.00
N GLU A 367 6.84 -0.37 22.27
CA GLU A 367 6.59 0.72 23.23
C GLU A 367 7.87 1.09 23.99
N GLY A 368 7.83 2.11 24.83
CA GLY A 368 9.01 2.59 25.55
C GLY A 368 9.83 3.61 24.75
N HIS A 369 11.04 3.87 25.24
CA HIS A 369 11.96 4.85 24.65
C HIS A 369 12.84 4.22 23.57
N ILE A 370 13.31 5.04 22.63
CA ILE A 370 14.41 4.65 21.73
C ILE A 370 15.69 4.50 22.57
N PRO A 371 16.32 3.31 22.65
CA PRO A 371 17.51 3.12 23.49
C PRO A 371 18.72 3.89 22.97
N SER A 372 19.44 4.57 23.86
CA SER A 372 20.68 5.27 23.52
C SER A 372 21.78 4.33 23.02
N ASP A 373 21.77 3.06 23.45
CA ASP A 373 22.70 2.01 23.03
C ASP A 373 22.70 1.75 21.52
N LEU A 374 21.60 2.07 20.80
CA LEU A 374 21.58 1.98 19.33
C LEU A 374 22.64 2.89 18.69
N SER A 375 23.10 3.92 19.40
CA SER A 375 24.17 4.84 18.94
C SER A 375 25.56 4.19 18.88
N HIS A 376 25.71 2.97 19.40
CA HIS A 376 26.92 2.17 19.26
C HIS A 376 27.04 1.49 17.87
N LEU A 377 25.97 1.49 17.07
CA LEU A 377 25.91 0.85 15.75
C LEU A 377 26.56 1.73 14.66
N LYS A 378 27.88 1.92 14.74
CA LYS A 378 28.62 2.85 13.87
C LYS A 378 28.53 2.54 12.37
N SER A 379 28.23 1.30 12.02
CA SER A 379 28.03 0.85 10.63
C SER A 379 26.61 1.06 10.11
N LEU A 380 25.68 1.53 10.96
CA LEU A 380 24.26 1.60 10.62
C LEU A 380 24.01 2.62 9.51
N TYR A 381 23.50 2.12 8.40
CA TYR A 381 23.12 2.85 7.19
C TYR A 381 21.63 3.22 7.21
N ALA A 382 20.76 2.31 7.67
CA ALA A 382 19.33 2.52 7.74
C ALA A 382 18.76 2.14 9.11
N LEU A 383 17.92 3.03 9.66
CA LEU A 383 17.16 2.81 10.88
C LEU A 383 15.68 3.11 10.62
N SER A 384 14.83 2.08 10.67
CA SER A 384 13.36 2.21 10.61
C SER A 384 12.75 1.73 11.92
N LEU A 385 12.10 2.67 12.62
CA LEU A 385 11.32 2.45 13.85
C LEU A 385 9.90 3.05 13.72
N ASP A 386 9.50 3.43 12.51
CA ASP A 386 8.24 4.10 12.23
C ASP A 386 7.02 3.20 12.52
N SER A 387 5.84 3.80 12.64
CA SER A 387 4.57 3.08 12.81
C SER A 387 4.59 2.14 14.03
N ASN A 388 4.97 2.68 15.20
CA ASN A 388 5.03 1.98 16.49
C ASN A 388 4.34 2.82 17.60
N LYS A 389 4.56 2.48 18.87
CA LYS A 389 4.08 3.23 20.05
C LYS A 389 5.24 3.77 20.88
N LEU A 390 6.38 4.08 20.24
CA LEU A 390 7.56 4.60 20.93
C LEU A 390 7.28 6.02 21.44
N PHE A 391 7.75 6.32 22.64
CA PHE A 391 7.53 7.62 23.29
C PHE A 391 8.82 8.18 23.90
N GLY A 392 8.74 9.43 24.38
CA GLY A 392 9.88 10.17 24.89
C GLY A 392 10.67 10.86 23.78
N HIS A 393 11.92 11.22 24.06
CA HIS A 393 12.73 12.04 23.16
C HIS A 393 13.59 11.21 22.20
N ILE A 394 13.94 11.79 21.06
CA ILE A 394 14.97 11.25 20.16
C ILE A 394 16.34 11.38 20.87
N PRO A 395 17.12 10.29 21.04
CA PRO A 395 18.41 10.36 21.75
C PRO A 395 19.42 11.29 21.07
N THR A 396 20.06 12.17 21.83
CA THR A 396 21.07 13.12 21.31
C THR A 396 22.31 12.42 20.74
N CYS A 397 22.61 11.23 21.25
CA CYS A 397 23.68 10.38 20.77
C CYS A 397 23.44 9.79 19.38
N ILE A 398 22.28 9.98 18.74
CA ILE A 398 22.04 9.53 17.35
C ILE A 398 23.06 10.12 16.36
N SER A 399 23.62 11.29 16.68
CA SER A 399 24.75 11.94 15.97
C SER A 399 26.01 11.08 15.86
N ASN A 400 26.15 10.06 16.71
CA ASN A 400 27.23 9.08 16.65
C ASN A 400 27.13 8.11 15.47
N LEU A 401 25.99 8.05 14.77
CA LEU A 401 25.72 7.17 13.64
C LEU A 401 26.15 7.81 12.32
N THR A 402 27.44 8.07 12.16
CA THR A 402 28.00 8.81 11.00
C THR A 402 27.78 8.14 9.64
N SER A 403 27.50 6.83 9.64
CA SER A 403 27.20 6.04 8.42
C SER A 403 25.73 6.10 8.01
N LEU A 404 24.85 6.69 8.83
CA LEU A 404 23.41 6.71 8.61
C LEU A 404 23.06 7.49 7.34
N ARG A 405 22.15 6.95 6.54
CA ARG A 405 21.59 7.56 5.32
C ARG A 405 20.07 7.66 5.38
N SER A 406 19.41 6.74 6.06
CA SER A 406 17.94 6.73 6.18
C SER A 406 17.52 6.61 7.64
N LEU A 407 16.68 7.55 8.07
CA LEU A 407 16.08 7.57 9.41
C LEU A 407 14.56 7.73 9.32
N TYR A 408 13.83 6.70 9.72
CA TYR A 408 12.37 6.69 9.77
C TYR A 408 11.89 6.46 11.20
N LEU A 409 11.34 7.50 11.83
CA LEU A 409 10.76 7.49 13.17
C LEU A 409 9.29 7.94 13.16
N GLY A 410 8.70 8.13 11.98
CA GLY A 410 7.35 8.63 11.83
C GLY A 410 6.27 7.73 12.46
N PHE A 411 5.06 8.25 12.65
CA PHE A 411 3.92 7.52 13.21
C PHE A 411 4.24 6.86 14.57
N ASN A 412 4.72 7.66 15.52
CA ASN A 412 5.00 7.26 16.90
C ASN A 412 4.42 8.29 17.89
N GLN A 413 4.80 8.21 19.17
CA GLN A 413 4.42 9.13 20.23
C GLN A 413 5.63 9.91 20.75
N LEU A 414 6.62 10.18 19.89
CA LEU A 414 7.83 10.90 20.27
C LEU A 414 7.50 12.34 20.66
N THR A 415 8.13 12.82 21.72
CA THR A 415 7.92 14.14 22.31
C THR A 415 9.22 14.93 22.34
N SER A 416 9.16 16.17 22.85
CA SER A 416 10.30 17.08 22.97
C SER A 416 10.78 17.63 21.62
N THR A 417 11.85 18.42 21.68
CA THR A 417 12.50 19.03 20.52
C THR A 417 13.34 18.03 19.75
N ILE A 418 13.49 18.25 18.43
CA ILE A 418 14.44 17.50 17.61
C ILE A 418 15.86 17.88 18.06
N PRO A 419 16.72 16.93 18.44
CA PRO A 419 18.04 17.25 18.97
C PRO A 419 18.92 17.90 17.90
N LEU A 420 19.55 19.03 18.24
CA LEU A 420 20.44 19.77 17.31
C LEU A 420 21.54 18.89 16.71
N SER A 421 22.01 17.92 17.49
CA SER A 421 23.03 16.97 17.06
C SER A 421 22.59 16.10 15.87
N LEU A 422 21.28 15.90 15.64
CA LEU A 422 20.78 15.15 14.47
C LEU A 422 21.21 15.80 13.16
N TRP A 423 21.19 17.13 13.10
CA TRP A 423 21.50 17.90 11.90
C TRP A 423 22.99 17.85 11.52
N SER A 424 23.86 17.44 12.45
CA SER A 424 25.29 17.20 12.17
C SER A 424 25.55 15.95 11.30
N LEU A 425 24.55 15.10 11.08
CA LEU A 425 24.64 13.93 10.20
C LEU A 425 24.46 14.33 8.73
N THR A 426 25.42 15.08 8.21
CA THR A 426 25.37 15.73 6.88
C THR A 426 25.26 14.76 5.70
N ASN A 427 25.46 13.46 5.91
CA ASN A 427 25.33 12.43 4.88
C ASN A 427 23.91 11.81 4.80
N LEU A 428 22.97 12.19 5.67
CA LEU A 428 21.61 11.68 5.63
C LEU A 428 20.91 12.04 4.31
N LEU A 429 20.27 11.05 3.69
CA LEU A 429 19.50 11.19 2.46
C LEU A 429 18.01 11.31 2.74
N GLN A 430 17.51 10.63 3.78
CA GLN A 430 16.08 10.56 4.09
C GLN A 430 15.84 10.66 5.59
N VAL A 431 14.95 11.58 5.97
CA VAL A 431 14.51 11.80 7.35
C VAL A 431 12.99 11.89 7.38
N ASP A 432 12.34 10.95 8.06
CA ASP A 432 10.91 11.00 8.37
C ASP A 432 10.70 10.97 9.89
N LEU A 433 10.21 12.09 10.42
CA LEU A 433 9.81 12.26 11.83
C LEU A 433 8.31 12.59 11.94
N SER A 434 7.54 12.33 10.89
CA SER A 434 6.15 12.76 10.79
C SER A 434 5.21 12.07 11.77
N SER A 435 4.03 12.63 12.02
CA SER A 435 3.00 12.01 12.87
C SER A 435 3.53 11.62 14.25
N ASN A 436 4.09 12.60 14.97
CA ASN A 436 4.59 12.49 16.34
C ASN A 436 4.04 13.68 17.17
N SER A 437 4.58 13.89 18.37
CA SER A 437 4.29 15.05 19.23
C SER A 437 5.52 15.92 19.46
N LEU A 438 6.36 16.07 18.42
CA LEU A 438 7.59 16.86 18.49
C LEU A 438 7.26 18.36 18.56
N THR A 439 7.99 19.09 19.39
CA THR A 439 7.79 20.52 19.67
C THR A 439 9.05 21.33 19.35
N GLY A 440 8.99 22.65 19.56
CA GLY A 440 10.13 23.56 19.37
C GLY A 440 10.18 24.18 17.98
N ILE A 441 11.33 24.74 17.63
CA ILE A 441 11.56 25.44 16.37
C ILE A 441 12.43 24.60 15.43
N LEU A 442 12.30 24.84 14.12
CA LEU A 442 13.22 24.29 13.13
C LEU A 442 14.59 24.98 13.22
N SER A 443 15.69 24.24 13.34
CA SER A 443 17.03 24.84 13.42
C SER A 443 17.55 25.33 12.07
N LEU A 444 18.49 26.28 12.12
CA LEU A 444 19.22 26.75 10.94
C LEU A 444 20.16 25.67 10.40
N GLU A 445 20.67 24.79 11.26
CA GLU A 445 21.58 23.68 10.98
C GLU A 445 20.98 22.62 10.04
N ILE A 446 19.65 22.60 9.84
CA ILE A 446 19.01 21.76 8.82
C ILE A 446 19.64 22.02 7.45
N GLY A 447 20.03 23.27 7.17
CA GLY A 447 20.68 23.66 5.92
C GLY A 447 22.05 23.02 5.67
N ASP A 448 22.67 22.38 6.66
CA ASP A 448 23.97 21.71 6.51
C ASP A 448 23.87 20.33 5.83
N MET A 449 22.65 19.77 5.74
CA MET A 449 22.39 18.43 5.19
C MET A 449 22.35 18.41 3.65
N LYS A 450 23.43 18.82 2.99
CA LYS A 450 23.43 19.12 1.54
C LYS A 450 22.99 18.01 0.59
N VAL A 451 23.08 16.73 1.01
CA VAL A 451 22.69 15.57 0.21
C VAL A 451 21.28 15.05 0.54
N LEU A 452 20.54 15.74 1.42
CA LEU A 452 19.21 15.33 1.86
C LEU A 452 18.21 15.40 0.69
N ARG A 453 17.50 14.29 0.47
CA ARG A 453 16.49 14.14 -0.60
C ARG A 453 15.07 14.17 -0.06
N MET A 454 14.84 13.66 1.15
CA MET A 454 13.53 13.63 1.78
C MET A 454 13.60 14.18 3.20
N LEU A 455 12.77 15.18 3.48
CA LEU A 455 12.51 15.69 4.82
C LEU A 455 11.00 15.73 5.08
N ASN A 456 10.53 14.85 5.96
CA ASN A 456 9.13 14.81 6.38
C ASN A 456 9.03 15.06 7.89
N LEU A 457 8.53 16.24 8.27
CA LEU A 457 8.28 16.65 9.65
C LEU A 457 6.79 16.92 9.92
N SER A 458 5.91 16.50 9.00
CA SER A 458 4.48 16.80 9.05
C SER A 458 3.78 16.18 10.26
N ARG A 459 2.60 16.70 10.63
CA ARG A 459 1.76 16.22 11.75
C ARG A 459 2.55 16.17 13.06
N ASN A 460 3.08 17.33 13.48
CA ASN A 460 3.77 17.55 14.75
C ASN A 460 3.27 18.87 15.39
N GLN A 461 3.97 19.37 16.40
CA GLN A 461 3.68 20.63 17.10
C GLN A 461 4.86 21.61 16.94
N LEU A 462 5.52 21.59 15.77
CA LEU A 462 6.65 22.47 15.47
C LEU A 462 6.16 23.90 15.25
N SER A 463 6.90 24.88 15.74
CA SER A 463 6.51 26.29 15.79
C SER A 463 7.61 27.21 15.28
N GLY A 464 7.32 28.52 15.21
CA GLY A 464 8.26 29.52 14.72
C GLY A 464 8.40 29.51 13.19
N ASN A 465 9.40 30.23 12.70
CA ASN A 465 9.59 30.45 11.27
C ASN A 465 10.27 29.27 10.57
N ILE A 466 9.98 29.09 9.28
CA ILE A 466 10.73 28.19 8.40
C ILE A 466 12.13 28.80 8.15
N PRO A 467 13.23 28.09 8.46
CA PRO A 467 14.59 28.58 8.24
C PRO A 467 14.93 28.83 6.77
N ILE A 468 15.52 29.99 6.47
CA ILE A 468 15.99 30.32 5.10
C ILE A 468 17.07 29.34 4.59
N THR A 469 17.80 28.72 5.52
CA THR A 469 18.88 27.77 5.23
C THR A 469 18.40 26.47 4.57
N ILE A 470 17.11 26.11 4.72
CA ILE A 470 16.50 24.97 4.02
C ILE A 470 16.59 25.16 2.50
N GLY A 471 16.51 26.39 1.98
CA GLY A 471 16.68 26.66 0.55
C GLY A 471 18.06 26.28 -0.01
N GLY A 472 19.04 25.99 0.85
CA GLY A 472 20.36 25.48 0.47
C GLY A 472 20.44 23.96 0.29
N LEU A 473 19.32 23.22 0.38
CA LEU A 473 19.24 21.77 0.21
C LEU A 473 18.92 21.39 -1.24
N ILE A 474 19.87 21.63 -2.14
CA ILE A 474 19.65 21.56 -3.59
C ILE A 474 19.21 20.18 -4.11
N ASP A 475 19.57 19.09 -3.42
CA ASP A 475 19.20 17.71 -3.76
C ASP A 475 17.82 17.28 -3.21
N LEU A 476 17.12 18.16 -2.49
CA LEU A 476 15.85 17.84 -1.83
C LEU A 476 14.75 17.63 -2.86
N THR A 477 14.16 16.43 -2.88
CA THR A 477 13.06 16.04 -3.77
C THR A 477 11.70 16.09 -3.07
N ASN A 478 11.65 15.86 -1.77
CA ASN A 478 10.41 15.85 -0.98
C ASN A 478 10.58 16.63 0.32
N LEU A 479 9.76 17.68 0.49
CA LEU A 479 9.66 18.45 1.72
C LEU A 479 8.20 18.50 2.19
N SER A 480 7.95 17.96 3.38
CA SER A 480 6.64 18.06 4.03
C SER A 480 6.78 18.60 5.46
N LEU A 481 6.18 19.76 5.68
CA LEU A 481 6.06 20.43 6.99
C LEU A 481 4.59 20.61 7.40
N ALA A 482 3.68 19.93 6.69
CA ALA A 482 2.24 20.09 6.85
C ALA A 482 1.74 19.77 8.27
N VAL A 483 0.64 20.39 8.70
CA VAL A 483 0.00 20.12 10.00
C VAL A 483 0.99 20.34 11.15
N ASN A 484 1.40 21.59 11.33
CA ASN A 484 2.25 22.07 12.41
C ASN A 484 1.74 23.46 12.88
N GLN A 485 2.51 24.16 13.71
CA GLN A 485 2.25 25.52 14.20
C GLN A 485 3.27 26.52 13.61
N LEU A 486 3.80 26.26 12.41
CA LEU A 486 4.81 27.11 11.79
C LEU A 486 4.20 28.45 11.37
N GLU A 487 4.95 29.52 11.55
CA GLU A 487 4.53 30.89 11.26
C GLU A 487 5.55 31.63 10.36
N GLY A 488 5.34 32.93 10.16
CA GLY A 488 6.19 33.74 9.29
C GLY A 488 6.02 33.41 7.80
N SER A 489 6.93 33.90 6.97
CA SER A 489 6.84 33.75 5.51
C SER A 489 7.49 32.50 4.97
N ILE A 490 6.96 31.98 3.85
CA ILE A 490 7.66 31.00 3.02
C ILE A 490 8.98 31.62 2.53
N PRO A 491 10.16 31.03 2.79
CA PRO A 491 11.44 31.63 2.41
C PRO A 491 11.62 31.75 0.89
N GLU A 492 12.11 32.91 0.44
CA GLU A 492 12.40 33.13 -0.98
C GLU A 492 13.49 32.17 -1.52
N SER A 493 14.38 31.72 -0.64
CA SER A 493 15.44 30.75 -0.95
C SER A 493 14.91 29.38 -1.41
N PHE A 494 13.63 29.06 -1.19
CA PHE A 494 13.05 27.79 -1.67
C PHE A 494 13.06 27.68 -3.20
N GLY A 495 13.14 28.80 -3.93
CA GLY A 495 13.33 28.78 -5.38
C GLY A 495 14.65 28.14 -5.84
N ALA A 496 15.61 27.93 -4.94
CA ALA A 496 16.87 27.25 -5.23
C ALA A 496 16.81 25.72 -5.07
N LEU A 497 15.68 25.15 -4.62
CA LEU A 497 15.48 23.71 -4.44
C LEU A 497 15.17 23.02 -5.78
N LEU A 498 16.09 23.10 -6.73
CA LEU A 498 15.83 22.76 -8.14
C LEU A 498 15.39 21.30 -8.37
N SER A 499 15.73 20.37 -7.47
CA SER A 499 15.31 18.96 -7.53
C SER A 499 13.94 18.67 -6.88
N LEU A 500 13.26 19.67 -6.33
CA LEU A 500 12.05 19.47 -5.54
C LEU A 500 10.87 19.01 -6.41
N GLU A 501 10.27 17.87 -6.04
CA GLU A 501 9.09 17.31 -6.69
C GLU A 501 7.83 17.49 -5.83
N ILE A 502 7.96 17.44 -4.51
CA ILE A 502 6.85 17.52 -3.55
C ILE A 502 7.16 18.58 -2.49
N LEU A 503 6.27 19.55 -2.35
CA LEU A 503 6.29 20.56 -1.29
C LEU A 503 4.91 20.64 -0.61
N ASP A 504 4.83 20.21 0.65
CA ASP A 504 3.60 20.36 1.46
C ASP A 504 3.86 21.22 2.70
N LEU A 505 3.23 22.39 2.73
CA LEU A 505 3.28 23.38 3.80
C LEU A 505 1.89 23.64 4.40
N SER A 506 0.90 22.80 4.06
CA SER A 506 -0.50 23.03 4.42
C SER A 506 -0.76 22.93 5.93
N CYS A 507 -1.86 23.51 6.39
CA CYS A 507 -2.30 23.46 7.79
C CYS A 507 -1.21 23.96 8.75
N ASN A 508 -0.80 25.21 8.57
CA ASN A 508 0.14 25.93 9.42
C ASN A 508 -0.40 27.36 9.66
N ASN A 509 0.40 28.22 10.29
CA ASN A 509 0.11 29.63 10.52
C ASN A 509 0.98 30.54 9.63
N LEU A 510 1.41 30.06 8.45
CA LEU A 510 2.31 30.80 7.55
C LEU A 510 1.62 32.04 6.99
N SER A 511 2.37 33.12 6.83
CA SER A 511 1.86 34.43 6.40
C SER A 511 2.74 35.05 5.30
N GLY A 512 2.39 36.24 4.83
CA GLY A 512 3.14 36.88 3.74
C GLY A 512 2.84 36.29 2.36
N ARG A 513 3.70 36.55 1.37
CA ARG A 513 3.44 36.19 -0.03
C ARG A 513 4.02 34.83 -0.37
N ILE A 514 3.39 34.12 -1.31
CA ILE A 514 4.01 32.98 -2.01
C ILE A 514 5.17 33.53 -2.86
N PRO A 515 6.43 33.13 -2.62
CA PRO A 515 7.57 33.68 -3.35
C PRO A 515 7.50 33.40 -4.84
N LYS A 516 7.73 34.42 -5.67
CA LYS A 516 7.80 34.26 -7.12
C LYS A 516 8.96 33.38 -7.56
N SER A 517 10.02 33.28 -6.76
CA SER A 517 11.16 32.39 -7.01
C SER A 517 10.77 30.91 -7.15
N LEU A 518 9.62 30.49 -6.59
CA LEU A 518 9.10 29.12 -6.75
C LEU A 518 8.73 28.77 -8.21
N GLU A 519 8.58 29.76 -9.10
CA GLU A 519 8.40 29.51 -10.54
C GLU A 519 9.62 28.80 -11.17
N ALA A 520 10.80 28.85 -10.54
CA ALA A 520 12.00 28.18 -11.02
C ALA A 520 12.01 26.66 -10.81
N LEU A 521 11.09 26.11 -10.01
CA LEU A 521 11.05 24.69 -9.62
C LEU A 521 10.41 23.82 -10.70
N VAL A 522 11.13 23.58 -11.80
CA VAL A 522 10.61 22.90 -13.00
C VAL A 522 10.18 21.44 -12.80
N TYR A 523 10.70 20.75 -11.77
CA TYR A 523 10.35 19.37 -11.45
C TYR A 523 9.24 19.24 -10.40
N LEU A 524 8.71 20.36 -9.88
CA LEU A 524 7.69 20.35 -8.83
C LEU A 524 6.36 19.82 -9.37
N LYS A 525 5.97 18.63 -8.92
CA LYS A 525 4.73 17.94 -9.29
C LYS A 525 3.58 18.26 -8.33
N TYR A 526 3.91 18.55 -7.07
CA TYR A 526 2.92 18.79 -6.02
C TYR A 526 3.37 19.94 -5.11
N LEU A 527 2.49 20.93 -4.96
CA LEU A 527 2.63 22.04 -4.03
C LEU A 527 1.34 22.20 -3.26
N ASN A 528 1.35 22.12 -1.93
CA ASN A 528 0.18 22.42 -1.12
C ASN A 528 0.53 23.46 -0.05
N VAL A 529 -0.19 24.59 -0.08
CA VAL A 529 -0.04 25.70 0.87
C VAL A 529 -1.37 26.08 1.51
N SER A 530 -2.39 25.24 1.36
CA SER A 530 -3.73 25.45 1.89
C SER A 530 -3.74 25.55 3.43
N PHE A 531 -4.77 26.19 3.97
CA PHE A 531 -4.96 26.37 5.42
C PHE A 531 -3.77 27.06 6.07
N ASN A 532 -3.54 28.30 5.66
CA ASN A 532 -2.51 29.21 6.17
C ASN A 532 -3.07 30.66 6.17
N ASN A 533 -2.24 31.65 6.46
CA ASN A 533 -2.56 33.07 6.43
C ASN A 533 -1.82 33.81 5.29
N LEU A 534 -1.61 33.15 4.15
CA LEU A 534 -0.88 33.72 3.00
C LEU A 534 -1.69 34.81 2.31
N GLN A 535 -0.98 35.76 1.69
CA GLN A 535 -1.56 36.94 1.07
C GLN A 535 -0.88 37.32 -0.26
N GLY A 536 -1.57 38.10 -1.09
CA GLY A 536 -1.03 38.66 -2.32
C GLY A 536 -1.13 37.72 -3.53
N LYS A 537 -0.45 38.10 -4.61
CA LYS A 537 -0.59 37.44 -5.92
C LYS A 537 0.04 36.04 -5.92
N ILE A 538 -0.73 35.03 -6.32
CA ILE A 538 -0.22 33.68 -6.60
C ILE A 538 0.66 33.74 -7.88
N PRO A 539 1.89 33.17 -7.86
CA PRO A 539 2.73 33.06 -9.05
C PRO A 539 2.03 32.34 -10.20
N THR A 540 2.42 32.65 -11.44
CA THR A 540 1.72 32.16 -12.64
C THR A 540 2.61 31.36 -13.58
N GLY A 541 3.93 31.46 -13.44
CA GLY A 541 4.92 30.74 -14.24
C GLY A 541 5.32 29.38 -13.64
N GLY A 542 6.11 28.62 -14.40
CA GLY A 542 6.68 27.34 -13.96
C GLY A 542 5.62 26.32 -13.53
N PRO A 543 5.80 25.63 -12.38
CA PRO A 543 4.88 24.58 -11.94
C PRO A 543 3.46 25.11 -11.68
N PHE A 544 3.28 26.40 -11.36
CA PHE A 544 1.99 26.99 -11.03
C PHE A 544 0.98 26.96 -12.18
N VAL A 545 1.44 26.80 -13.44
CA VAL A 545 0.57 26.68 -14.62
C VAL A 545 -0.41 25.51 -14.48
N HIS A 546 0.04 24.40 -13.89
CA HIS A 546 -0.72 23.16 -13.78
C HIS A 546 -1.28 22.88 -12.37
N LEU A 547 -1.07 23.79 -11.40
CA LEU A 547 -1.55 23.62 -10.02
C LEU A 547 -3.03 23.92 -9.86
N TRP A 548 -3.67 23.15 -8.97
CA TRP A 548 -5.12 23.14 -8.76
C TRP A 548 -5.54 24.14 -7.66
N PRO A 549 -6.75 24.73 -7.73
CA PRO A 549 -7.25 25.71 -6.75
C PRO A 549 -7.23 25.23 -5.30
N ALA A 550 -7.57 23.96 -5.07
CA ALA A 550 -7.64 23.37 -3.73
C ALA A 550 -6.32 23.44 -2.95
N LEU A 551 -5.19 23.62 -3.63
CA LEU A 551 -3.85 23.72 -3.03
C LEU A 551 -3.60 25.08 -2.34
N PHE A 552 -4.48 26.06 -2.54
CA PHE A 552 -4.36 27.42 -2.02
C PHE A 552 -5.50 27.82 -1.07
N ILE A 553 -6.48 26.93 -0.84
CA ILE A 553 -7.68 27.24 -0.09
C ILE A 553 -7.41 27.63 1.37
N SER A 554 -8.32 28.38 1.98
CA SER A 554 -8.17 28.89 3.35
C SER A 554 -6.90 29.73 3.48
N ASN A 555 -6.79 30.71 2.57
CA ASN A 555 -5.80 31.79 2.55
C ASN A 555 -6.50 33.02 1.93
N ASP A 556 -7.42 33.63 2.68
CA ASP A 556 -8.42 34.56 2.15
C ASP A 556 -7.84 35.82 1.49
N ALA A 557 -6.59 36.15 1.80
CA ALA A 557 -5.90 37.32 1.26
C ALA A 557 -5.09 37.02 -0.02
N LEU A 558 -5.11 35.80 -0.55
CA LEU A 558 -4.52 35.47 -1.85
C LEU A 558 -5.38 36.02 -2.99
N CYS A 559 -4.71 36.45 -4.06
CA CYS A 559 -5.34 36.90 -5.29
C CYS A 559 -4.61 36.35 -6.51
N GLY A 560 -5.24 36.29 -7.68
CA GLY A 560 -4.57 35.70 -8.84
C GLY A 560 -5.42 35.49 -10.08
N ALA A 561 -4.96 34.57 -10.93
CA ALA A 561 -5.65 34.21 -12.15
C ALA A 561 -7.00 33.53 -11.84
N PRO A 562 -8.07 33.81 -12.62
CA PRO A 562 -9.41 33.26 -12.36
C PRO A 562 -9.46 31.73 -12.23
N ARG A 563 -8.59 31.01 -12.96
CA ARG A 563 -8.48 29.53 -12.89
C ARG A 563 -8.17 28.98 -11.51
N LEU A 564 -7.56 29.79 -10.63
CA LEU A 564 -7.16 29.43 -9.28
C LEU A 564 -8.29 29.66 -8.25
N GLN A 565 -9.46 30.13 -8.69
CA GLN A 565 -10.64 30.39 -7.87
C GLN A 565 -10.38 31.31 -6.66
N VAL A 566 -9.40 32.21 -6.79
CA VAL A 566 -9.11 33.29 -5.84
C VAL A 566 -9.55 34.65 -6.42
N PRO A 567 -9.81 35.67 -5.57
CA PRO A 567 -10.12 37.02 -6.03
C PRO A 567 -9.08 37.57 -7.03
N PRO A 568 -9.47 38.40 -8.01
CA PRO A 568 -8.52 39.08 -8.88
C PRO A 568 -7.67 40.06 -8.07
N CYS A 569 -6.39 40.21 -8.41
CA CYS A 569 -5.53 41.19 -7.75
C CYS A 569 -5.90 42.60 -8.18
N GLU A 570 -6.10 43.51 -7.22
CA GLU A 570 -6.33 44.93 -7.52
C GLU A 570 -5.04 45.58 -8.06
N GLU A 571 -5.06 46.02 -9.32
CA GLU A 571 -3.97 46.80 -9.92
C GLU A 571 -4.09 48.28 -9.53
N GLY A 572 -3.37 48.70 -8.49
CA GLY A 572 -2.92 50.09 -8.29
C GLY A 572 -3.75 51.03 -7.39
N SER A 573 -3.41 51.07 -6.10
CA SER A 573 -2.84 52.22 -5.36
C SER A 573 -3.24 52.19 -3.86
N PRO A 574 -2.28 52.31 -2.92
CA PRO A 574 -2.56 52.24 -1.50
C PRO A 574 -2.89 53.62 -0.94
N HIS A 575 -4.05 54.20 -1.26
CA HIS A 575 -4.57 55.33 -0.48
C HIS A 575 -6.09 55.43 -0.58
N LYS A 576 -6.70 55.65 0.59
CA LYS A 576 -8.14 55.87 0.87
C LYS A 576 -8.97 54.62 1.10
N LYS A 577 -8.74 53.96 2.24
CA LYS A 577 -9.80 53.44 3.13
C LYS A 577 -9.30 53.28 4.57
N LYS A 578 -8.67 54.35 5.10
CA LYS A 578 -8.51 54.57 6.55
C LYS A 578 -9.21 55.86 6.94
N ALA A 579 -10.52 55.86 6.85
CA ALA A 579 -11.43 56.74 7.56
C ALA A 579 -12.82 56.15 7.33
N ILE A 580 -13.35 55.42 8.32
CA ILE A 580 -14.78 55.21 8.63
C ILE A 580 -14.95 54.08 9.67
N VAL A 581 -13.95 53.20 9.90
CA VAL A 581 -14.02 52.17 10.97
C VAL A 581 -13.22 52.57 12.22
N SER A 582 -13.39 53.82 12.68
CA SER A 582 -12.75 54.31 13.94
C SER A 582 -13.76 54.86 14.97
N HIS A 583 -15.06 54.82 14.68
CA HIS A 583 -16.08 55.36 15.61
C HIS A 583 -17.08 54.32 16.14
N LEU A 584 -17.06 53.07 15.69
CA LEU A 584 -17.94 52.01 16.20
C LEU A 584 -17.30 51.09 17.25
N LEU A 585 -15.97 51.14 17.44
CA LEU A 585 -15.25 50.25 18.38
C LEU A 585 -15.17 50.78 19.82
N LYS A 586 -15.68 51.99 20.12
CA LYS A 586 -15.61 52.60 21.47
C LYS A 586 -16.78 52.27 22.38
N TYR A 587 -17.85 51.65 21.86
CA TYR A 587 -19.06 51.36 22.65
C TYR A 587 -19.38 49.87 22.81
N LEU A 588 -18.64 48.97 22.16
CA LEU A 588 -18.85 47.52 22.28
C LEU A 588 -17.98 46.82 23.35
N LEU A 589 -16.92 47.47 23.84
CA LEU A 589 -16.03 46.86 24.85
C LEU A 589 -16.55 46.82 26.30
N PRO A 590 -17.49 47.67 26.77
CA PRO A 590 -17.95 47.58 28.16
C PRO A 590 -18.96 46.45 28.43
N THR A 591 -19.62 45.91 27.39
CA THR A 591 -20.72 44.93 27.56
C THR A 591 -20.25 43.49 27.68
N ILE A 592 -19.05 43.17 27.17
CA ILE A 592 -18.46 41.82 27.22
C ILE A 592 -17.85 41.53 28.61
N GLY A 593 -17.38 42.56 29.33
CA GLY A 593 -16.78 42.41 30.67
C GLY A 593 -17.77 42.02 31.77
N LEU A 594 -19.06 42.37 31.63
CA LEU A 594 -20.07 42.11 32.67
C LEU A 594 -20.65 40.69 32.58
N ALA A 595 -20.72 40.10 31.37
CA ALA A 595 -21.18 38.74 31.17
C ALA A 595 -20.18 37.69 31.69
N MET A 596 -18.88 37.98 31.61
CA MET A 596 -17.81 37.08 32.07
C MET A 596 -17.75 36.92 33.60
N LEU A 597 -18.26 37.91 34.36
CA LEU A 597 -18.26 37.87 35.83
C LEU A 597 -19.37 37.00 36.43
N VAL A 598 -20.40 36.62 35.66
CA VAL A 598 -21.55 35.83 36.16
C VAL A 598 -21.48 34.35 35.72
N VAL A 599 -20.87 34.07 34.57
CA VAL A 599 -20.82 32.71 33.99
C VAL A 599 -19.72 31.86 34.63
N ILE A 600 -18.57 32.46 34.98
CA ILE A 600 -17.44 31.73 35.56
C ILE A 600 -17.72 31.20 36.98
N PRO A 601 -18.38 31.95 37.91
CA PRO A 601 -18.69 31.43 39.24
C PRO A 601 -19.78 30.34 39.22
N SER A 602 -20.74 30.42 38.29
CA SER A 602 -21.85 29.46 38.19
C SER A 602 -21.42 28.12 37.59
N LEU A 603 -20.41 28.12 36.71
CA LEU A 603 -19.79 26.91 36.18
C LEU A 603 -18.85 26.24 37.22
N ALA A 604 -18.11 27.04 37.98
CA ALA A 604 -17.27 26.55 39.09
C ALA A 604 -18.11 25.91 40.22
N TYR A 605 -19.28 26.47 40.54
CA TYR A 605 -20.21 25.91 41.51
C TYR A 605 -20.80 24.55 41.09
N LYS A 606 -21.06 24.35 39.78
CA LYS A 606 -21.52 23.06 39.24
C LYS A 606 -20.43 21.99 39.26
N ILE A 607 -19.18 22.36 39.01
CA ILE A 607 -18.04 21.43 39.02
C ILE A 607 -17.63 21.03 40.44
N CYS A 608 -17.82 21.90 41.44
CA CYS A 608 -17.50 21.60 42.84
C CYS A 608 -18.56 20.74 43.57
N LYS A 609 -19.77 20.54 43.02
CA LYS A 609 -20.83 19.75 43.68
C LYS A 609 -20.85 18.26 43.29
N THR A 610 -20.01 17.83 42.35
CA THR A 610 -19.91 16.42 41.93
C THR A 610 -18.53 15.85 42.21
N LYS A 611 -18.19 15.69 43.49
CA LYS A 611 -17.11 14.77 43.91
C LYS A 611 -17.47 14.02 45.19
N ASN A 612 -17.41 12.69 45.03
CA ASN A 612 -17.28 11.57 46.00
C ASN A 612 -18.55 10.88 46.52
N PRO A 613 -18.47 9.58 46.92
CA PRO A 613 -17.51 8.51 46.61
C PRO A 613 -18.16 7.19 46.09
N ARG A 614 -17.32 6.22 45.73
CA ARG A 614 -17.58 4.84 45.26
C ARG A 614 -18.90 4.19 45.76
N SER A 615 -19.62 3.57 44.83
CA SER A 615 -20.36 2.32 45.07
C SER A 615 -20.16 1.36 43.89
N SER A 616 -19.85 0.12 44.25
CA SER A 616 -19.64 -1.05 43.41
C SER A 616 -20.96 -1.57 42.86
N LEU A 617 -21.07 -1.77 41.56
CA LEU A 617 -21.98 -2.77 40.99
C LEU A 617 -21.30 -3.48 39.82
N GLN A 618 -21.16 -4.80 40.01
CA GLN A 618 -21.02 -5.87 39.03
C GLN A 618 -20.35 -5.54 37.68
N ALA A 619 -19.15 -6.07 37.51
CA ALA A 619 -18.53 -6.25 36.21
C ALA A 619 -19.32 -7.26 35.38
N ASP A 620 -20.11 -6.78 34.42
CA ASP A 620 -20.45 -7.57 33.23
C ASP A 620 -19.31 -7.42 32.23
N LEU A 621 -18.52 -8.47 32.20
CA LEU A 621 -17.30 -8.66 31.44
C LEU A 621 -17.65 -8.81 29.93
N TYR A 622 -17.79 -7.70 29.20
CA TYR A 622 -17.80 -7.75 27.74
C TYR A 622 -16.36 -7.80 27.21
N ASN A 623 -16.05 -8.90 26.53
CA ASN A 623 -14.78 -9.26 25.91
C ASN A 623 -14.05 -8.07 25.25
N LEU A 624 -12.82 -7.83 25.69
CA LEU A 624 -11.79 -7.11 24.94
C LEU A 624 -11.52 -7.86 23.63
N THR A 625 -12.28 -7.52 22.58
CA THR A 625 -12.09 -8.06 21.24
C THR A 625 -10.79 -7.53 20.65
N THR A 626 -9.84 -8.44 20.48
CA THR A 626 -8.65 -8.26 19.64
C THR A 626 -9.12 -8.02 18.21
N TRP A 627 -8.65 -6.96 17.56
CA TRP A 627 -9.05 -6.62 16.19
C TRP A 627 -8.55 -7.71 15.23
N LYS A 628 -9.46 -8.45 14.61
CA LYS A 628 -9.16 -9.54 13.66
C LYS A 628 -8.57 -8.94 12.38
N ARG A 629 -7.33 -9.29 12.01
CA ARG A 629 -6.73 -8.95 10.71
C ARG A 629 -7.14 -10.01 9.70
N ILE A 630 -7.76 -9.59 8.60
CA ILE A 630 -8.31 -10.48 7.56
C ILE A 630 -7.43 -10.33 6.31
N SER A 631 -6.90 -11.45 5.81
CA SER A 631 -6.01 -11.46 4.63
C SER A 631 -6.79 -11.40 3.31
N ARG A 632 -6.13 -11.01 2.20
CA ARG A 632 -6.73 -11.05 0.85
C ARG A 632 -7.23 -12.46 0.50
N GLN A 633 -6.51 -13.50 0.91
CA GLN A 633 -6.90 -14.90 0.69
C GLN A 633 -8.18 -15.24 1.46
N GLU A 634 -8.30 -14.79 2.70
CA GLU A 634 -9.49 -14.99 3.53
C GLU A 634 -10.69 -14.23 2.96
N LEU A 635 -10.48 -13.02 2.43
CA LEU A 635 -11.53 -12.29 1.69
C LEU A 635 -11.91 -12.99 0.39
N LEU A 636 -10.95 -13.51 -0.37
CA LEU A 636 -11.23 -14.32 -1.57
C LEU A 636 -12.04 -15.57 -1.23
N LEU A 637 -11.75 -16.26 -0.12
CA LEU A 637 -12.56 -17.42 0.27
C LEU A 637 -13.94 -16.99 0.77
N ALA A 638 -13.99 -15.96 1.63
CA ALA A 638 -15.23 -15.46 2.22
C ALA A 638 -16.22 -14.94 1.17
N THR A 639 -15.72 -14.37 0.07
CA THR A 639 -16.54 -13.80 -1.02
C THR A 639 -16.68 -14.74 -2.23
N GLU A 640 -16.26 -15.99 -2.12
CA GLU A 640 -16.23 -16.97 -3.23
C GLU A 640 -15.46 -16.47 -4.47
N ARG A 641 -14.32 -15.84 -4.22
CA ARG A 641 -13.41 -15.18 -5.17
C ARG A 641 -14.02 -13.95 -5.82
N PHE A 642 -14.68 -13.11 -5.02
CA PHE A 642 -15.40 -11.92 -5.48
C PHE A 642 -16.41 -12.27 -6.57
N ASN A 643 -17.16 -13.36 -6.36
CA ASN A 643 -18.18 -13.84 -7.29
C ASN A 643 -19.24 -12.73 -7.50
N SER A 644 -19.70 -12.55 -8.74
CA SER A 644 -20.74 -11.60 -9.09
C SER A 644 -22.06 -11.86 -8.36
N SER A 645 -22.34 -13.11 -7.95
CA SER A 645 -23.50 -13.46 -7.12
C SER A 645 -23.46 -12.83 -5.72
N ASN A 646 -22.27 -12.47 -5.23
CA ASN A 646 -22.05 -11.83 -3.94
C ASN A 646 -21.88 -10.31 -4.05
N LEU A 647 -22.00 -9.73 -5.25
CA LEU A 647 -21.88 -8.28 -5.44
C LEU A 647 -23.07 -7.56 -4.80
N LEU A 648 -22.79 -6.67 -3.85
CA LEU A 648 -23.77 -5.85 -3.16
C LEU A 648 -23.99 -4.50 -3.85
N GLY A 649 -22.94 -3.95 -4.47
CA GLY A 649 -23.00 -2.69 -5.23
C GLY A 649 -21.65 -2.30 -5.82
N GLU A 650 -21.67 -1.41 -6.82
CA GLU A 650 -20.48 -0.88 -7.49
C GLU A 650 -20.53 0.65 -7.47
N GLY A 651 -19.44 1.29 -7.03
CA GLY A 651 -19.29 2.73 -6.92
C GLY A 651 -18.16 3.27 -7.78
N SER A 652 -17.90 4.58 -7.70
CA SER A 652 -16.90 5.27 -8.53
C SER A 652 -15.45 4.82 -8.30
N PHE A 653 -15.13 4.33 -7.11
CA PHE A 653 -13.76 3.93 -6.73
C PHE A 653 -13.60 2.43 -6.45
N GLY A 654 -14.64 1.61 -6.63
CA GLY A 654 -14.56 0.18 -6.33
C GLY A 654 -15.90 -0.53 -6.18
N SER A 655 -15.85 -1.81 -5.83
CA SER A 655 -17.01 -2.72 -5.75
C SER A 655 -17.14 -3.31 -4.34
N VAL A 656 -18.37 -3.51 -3.87
CA VAL A 656 -18.67 -4.04 -2.54
C VAL A 656 -19.25 -5.45 -2.66
N TYR A 657 -18.64 -6.42 -1.98
CA TYR A 657 -19.07 -7.82 -1.99
C TYR A 657 -19.53 -8.26 -0.60
N LYS A 658 -20.53 -9.14 -0.55
CA LYS A 658 -20.86 -9.91 0.64
C LYS A 658 -19.82 -11.02 0.81
N GLY A 659 -19.38 -11.22 2.05
CA GLY A 659 -18.57 -12.37 2.40
C GLY A 659 -19.01 -12.98 3.71
N THR A 660 -18.71 -14.26 3.89
CA THR A 660 -18.88 -14.96 5.17
C THR A 660 -17.52 -15.47 5.61
N LEU A 661 -17.02 -14.96 6.73
CA LEU A 661 -15.75 -15.38 7.30
C LEU A 661 -15.82 -16.81 7.84
N SER A 662 -14.65 -17.39 8.08
CA SER A 662 -14.48 -18.76 8.59
C SER A 662 -15.16 -19.03 9.94
N ASP A 663 -15.41 -17.98 10.74
CA ASP A 663 -16.15 -18.03 12.01
C ASP A 663 -17.67 -17.80 11.85
N GLY A 664 -18.16 -17.76 10.61
CA GLY A 664 -19.57 -17.52 10.29
C GLY A 664 -19.99 -16.05 10.31
N MET A 665 -19.07 -15.12 10.59
CA MET A 665 -19.39 -13.69 10.58
C MET A 665 -19.62 -13.19 9.15
N ASN A 666 -20.80 -12.64 8.90
CA ASN A 666 -21.10 -11.97 7.64
C ASN A 666 -20.45 -10.58 7.61
N ILE A 667 -19.78 -10.28 6.51
CA ILE A 667 -19.03 -9.03 6.28
C ILE A 667 -19.36 -8.42 4.92
N ALA A 668 -19.20 -7.10 4.83
CA ALA A 668 -19.19 -6.39 3.55
C ALA A 668 -17.74 -5.99 3.21
N VAL A 669 -17.30 -6.32 2.00
CA VAL A 669 -15.92 -6.15 1.55
C VAL A 669 -15.90 -5.16 0.38
N LYS A 670 -15.49 -3.93 0.64
CA LYS A 670 -15.33 -2.90 -0.39
C LYS A 670 -13.93 -2.99 -0.98
N VAL A 671 -13.80 -3.51 -2.19
CA VAL A 671 -12.55 -3.64 -2.94
C VAL A 671 -12.33 -2.39 -3.80
N ILE A 672 -11.19 -1.75 -3.64
CA ILE A 672 -10.85 -0.49 -4.33
C ILE A 672 -10.23 -0.79 -5.70
N ASN A 673 -10.73 -0.13 -6.74
CA ASN A 673 -10.15 -0.21 -8.07
C ASN A 673 -8.96 0.74 -8.20
N LEU A 674 -7.75 0.21 -8.01
CA LEU A 674 -6.51 0.99 -8.03
C LEU A 674 -6.13 1.56 -9.41
N GLN A 675 -6.84 1.17 -10.47
CA GLN A 675 -6.65 1.73 -11.82
C GLN A 675 -7.38 3.07 -12.02
N VAL A 676 -8.28 3.44 -11.10
CA VAL A 676 -9.04 4.70 -11.16
C VAL A 676 -8.25 5.83 -10.49
N GLU A 677 -8.05 6.93 -11.22
CA GLU A 677 -7.37 8.12 -10.71
C GLU A 677 -8.10 8.69 -9.48
N GLY A 678 -7.38 8.88 -8.38
CA GLY A 678 -7.96 9.33 -7.09
C GLY A 678 -8.46 8.22 -6.17
N ALA A 679 -8.54 6.95 -6.61
CA ALA A 679 -8.98 5.83 -5.76
C ALA A 679 -8.09 5.58 -4.52
N PHE A 680 -6.78 5.85 -4.64
CA PHE A 680 -5.86 5.83 -3.49
C PHE A 680 -6.24 6.86 -2.43
N LYS A 681 -6.51 8.11 -2.85
CA LYS A 681 -6.92 9.18 -1.95
C LYS A 681 -8.27 8.86 -1.30
N SER A 682 -9.20 8.29 -2.07
CA SER A 682 -10.49 7.84 -1.58
C SER A 682 -10.36 6.80 -0.47
N PHE A 683 -9.50 5.79 -0.67
CA PHE A 683 -9.20 4.77 0.34
C PHE A 683 -8.58 5.36 1.61
N ASP A 684 -7.60 6.24 1.49
CA ASP A 684 -6.91 6.83 2.64
C ASP A 684 -7.85 7.73 3.47
N VAL A 685 -8.70 8.51 2.80
CA VAL A 685 -9.74 9.35 3.44
C VAL A 685 -10.77 8.49 4.16
N GLU A 686 -11.30 7.45 3.51
CA GLU A 686 -12.30 6.58 4.12
C GLU A 686 -11.72 5.80 5.31
N CYS A 687 -10.44 5.40 5.23
CA CYS A 687 -9.70 4.86 6.38
C CYS A 687 -9.55 5.89 7.51
N GLU A 688 -9.20 7.13 7.20
CA GLU A 688 -9.00 8.20 8.19
C GLU A 688 -10.31 8.53 8.92
N VAL A 689 -11.43 8.63 8.20
CA VAL A 689 -12.76 8.88 8.77
C VAL A 689 -13.21 7.70 9.63
N LEU A 690 -13.23 6.47 9.08
CA LEU A 690 -13.75 5.30 9.79
C LEU A 690 -12.87 4.86 10.97
N ARG A 691 -11.58 5.21 10.99
CA ARG A 691 -10.70 4.98 12.15
C ARG A 691 -11.08 5.87 13.34
N ASN A 692 -11.48 7.11 13.06
CA ASN A 692 -11.60 8.16 14.07
C ASN A 692 -13.06 8.42 14.48
N ALA A 693 -14.03 8.29 13.57
CA ALA A 693 -15.44 8.47 13.83
C ALA A 693 -16.07 7.20 14.41
N ARG A 694 -16.67 7.28 15.60
CA ARG A 694 -17.38 6.16 16.23
C ARG A 694 -18.73 6.62 16.75
N HIS A 695 -19.78 6.24 16.03
CA HIS A 695 -21.15 6.58 16.37
C HIS A 695 -22.07 5.43 15.99
N ARG A 696 -23.17 5.25 16.74
CA ARG A 696 -24.10 4.13 16.54
C ARG A 696 -24.72 4.12 15.14
N ASN A 697 -24.92 5.30 14.55
CA ASN A 697 -25.55 5.47 13.23
C ASN A 697 -24.52 5.59 12.08
N LEU A 698 -23.28 5.12 12.27
CA LEU A 698 -22.26 5.06 11.23
C LEU A 698 -21.84 3.60 11.02
N VAL A 699 -21.59 3.22 9.76
CA VAL A 699 -21.12 1.86 9.47
C VAL A 699 -19.78 1.61 10.16
N LYS A 700 -19.71 0.50 10.87
CA LYS A 700 -18.52 0.12 11.61
C LYS A 700 -17.51 -0.58 10.71
N ILE A 701 -16.28 -0.07 10.73
CA ILE A 701 -15.14 -0.77 10.17
C ILE A 701 -14.70 -1.90 11.10
N ILE A 702 -14.56 -3.11 10.54
CA ILE A 702 -14.02 -4.27 11.25
C ILE A 702 -12.50 -4.25 11.12
N THR A 703 -11.99 -4.13 9.89
CA THR A 703 -10.56 -4.11 9.59
C THR A 703 -10.29 -3.61 8.17
N ILE A 704 -9.02 -3.50 7.80
CA ILE A 704 -8.59 -3.19 6.44
C ILE A 704 -7.65 -4.28 5.91
N CYS A 705 -7.69 -4.51 4.61
CA CYS A 705 -6.75 -5.34 3.88
C CYS A 705 -6.02 -4.47 2.87
N SER A 706 -4.73 -4.20 3.07
CA SER A 706 -3.95 -3.31 2.19
C SER A 706 -2.60 -3.92 1.84
N ASN A 707 -2.43 -4.22 0.57
CA ASN A 707 -1.20 -4.61 -0.11
C ASN A 707 -0.86 -3.59 -1.21
N VAL A 708 0.28 -3.76 -1.89
CA VAL A 708 0.75 -2.85 -2.96
C VAL A 708 -0.24 -2.79 -4.14
N ASP A 709 -0.87 -3.91 -4.47
CA ASP A 709 -1.76 -4.10 -5.63
C ASP A 709 -3.23 -4.33 -5.26
N PHE A 710 -3.57 -4.34 -3.97
CA PHE A 710 -4.91 -4.67 -3.49
C PHE A 710 -5.26 -3.90 -2.23
N LYS A 711 -6.36 -3.16 -2.26
CA LYS A 711 -6.88 -2.44 -1.09
C LYS A 711 -8.35 -2.78 -0.93
N ALA A 712 -8.74 -3.16 0.28
CA ALA A 712 -10.12 -3.42 0.63
C ALA A 712 -10.45 -2.98 2.07
N LEU A 713 -11.66 -2.47 2.25
CA LEU A 713 -12.25 -2.19 3.56
C LEU A 713 -13.16 -3.34 3.94
N VAL A 714 -13.03 -3.85 5.17
CA VAL A 714 -13.92 -4.86 5.71
C VAL A 714 -14.83 -4.21 6.72
N LEU A 715 -16.11 -4.16 6.38
CA LEU A 715 -17.17 -3.48 7.10
C LEU A 715 -18.15 -4.49 7.67
N GLU A 716 -18.86 -4.08 8.72
CA GLU A 716 -20.01 -4.82 9.22
C GLU A 716 -21.08 -4.97 8.11
N TYR A 717 -21.59 -6.18 7.92
CA TYR A 717 -22.62 -6.45 6.92
C TYR A 717 -23.99 -6.02 7.44
N MET A 718 -24.69 -5.23 6.64
CA MET A 718 -26.05 -4.74 6.94
C MET A 718 -27.08 -5.64 6.24
N PRO A 719 -27.83 -6.49 6.98
CA PRO A 719 -28.66 -7.53 6.38
C PRO A 719 -29.91 -7.00 5.69
N ASN A 720 -30.42 -5.84 6.09
CA ASN A 720 -31.59 -5.20 5.49
C ASN A 720 -31.23 -4.27 4.33
N GLU A 721 -30.00 -4.34 3.81
CA GLU A 721 -29.55 -3.62 2.61
C GLU A 721 -29.64 -2.09 2.76
N ASN A 722 -29.88 -1.34 1.68
CA ASN A 722 -29.92 0.13 1.68
C ASN A 722 -31.34 0.69 1.53
N LEU A 723 -31.52 1.94 1.93
CA LEU A 723 -32.81 2.63 1.90
C LEU A 723 -33.38 2.72 0.48
N GLU A 724 -32.55 2.84 -0.56
CA GLU A 724 -33.01 2.89 -1.95
C GLU A 724 -33.86 1.66 -2.31
N LYS A 725 -33.41 0.46 -1.94
CA LYS A 725 -34.15 -0.79 -2.22
C LYS A 725 -35.49 -0.85 -1.46
N TRP A 726 -35.56 -0.29 -0.25
CA TRP A 726 -36.81 -0.22 0.51
C TRP A 726 -37.80 0.80 -0.03
N LEU A 727 -37.30 1.84 -0.71
CA LEU A 727 -38.15 2.84 -1.35
C LEU A 727 -38.65 2.38 -2.71
N TYR A 728 -37.91 1.58 -3.48
CA TYR A 728 -38.26 1.32 -4.88
C TYR A 728 -38.57 -0.13 -5.24
N SER A 729 -38.29 -1.12 -4.37
CA SER A 729 -38.68 -2.50 -4.65
C SER A 729 -40.16 -2.77 -4.34
N ASP A 730 -40.84 -3.54 -5.20
CA ASP A 730 -42.27 -3.83 -5.10
C ASP A 730 -42.65 -4.77 -3.94
N ASP A 731 -41.68 -5.49 -3.37
CA ASP A 731 -41.85 -6.48 -2.30
C ASP A 731 -41.64 -5.92 -0.89
N ARG A 732 -41.30 -4.64 -0.75
CA ARG A 732 -40.89 -4.00 0.51
C ARG A 732 -41.65 -2.70 0.75
N CYS A 733 -42.02 -2.44 2.00
CA CYS A 733 -42.69 -1.20 2.37
C CYS A 733 -42.24 -0.73 3.76
N LEU A 734 -41.94 0.56 3.87
CA LEU A 734 -41.66 1.23 5.15
C LEU A 734 -42.87 2.07 5.56
N ASN A 735 -43.34 1.89 6.79
CA ASN A 735 -44.37 2.75 7.37
C ASN A 735 -43.81 4.12 7.76
N PHE A 736 -44.72 5.05 8.10
CA PHE A 736 -44.36 6.44 8.43
C PHE A 736 -43.33 6.53 9.56
N LEU A 737 -43.54 5.79 10.65
CA LEU A 737 -42.67 5.85 11.83
C LEU A 737 -41.28 5.26 11.54
N GLN A 738 -41.21 4.21 10.72
CA GLN A 738 -39.94 3.62 10.27
C GLN A 738 -39.13 4.63 9.44
N ARG A 739 -39.77 5.29 8.46
CA ARG A 739 -39.11 6.34 7.65
C ARG A 739 -38.62 7.50 8.51
N LEU A 740 -39.44 7.94 9.48
CA LEU A 740 -39.06 9.01 10.41
C LEU A 740 -37.89 8.60 11.31
N ASN A 741 -37.86 7.35 11.80
CA ASN A 741 -36.75 6.84 12.61
C ASN A 741 -35.44 6.79 11.81
N ILE A 742 -35.50 6.26 10.58
CA ILE A 742 -34.34 6.20 9.68
C ILE A 742 -33.77 7.61 9.43
N MET A 743 -34.63 8.60 9.21
CA MET A 743 -34.20 9.99 9.02
C MET A 743 -33.62 10.63 10.30
N ILE A 744 -34.15 10.30 11.48
CA ILE A 744 -33.58 10.73 12.77
C ILE A 744 -32.18 10.13 12.98
N ASP A 745 -32.00 8.86 12.64
CA ASP A 745 -30.72 8.15 12.72
C ASP A 745 -29.65 8.79 11.81
N VAL A 746 -30.01 9.07 10.56
CA VAL A 746 -29.12 9.78 9.61
C VAL A 746 -28.81 11.20 10.10
N ALA A 747 -29.80 11.93 10.63
CA ALA A 747 -29.56 13.26 11.21
C ALA A 747 -28.63 13.20 12.43
N SER A 748 -28.73 12.16 13.26
CA SER A 748 -27.84 11.94 14.40
C SER A 748 -26.42 11.63 13.96
N ALA A 749 -26.23 10.88 12.88
CA ALA A 749 -24.91 10.64 12.30
C ALA A 749 -24.26 11.94 11.79
N LEU A 750 -24.99 12.75 11.03
CA LEU A 750 -24.45 14.01 10.48
C LEU A 750 -24.16 15.04 11.57
N GLU A 751 -25.01 15.15 12.61
CA GLU A 751 -24.73 16.02 13.76
C GLU A 751 -23.41 15.63 14.44
N TYR A 752 -23.18 14.33 14.63
CA TYR A 752 -21.92 13.83 15.16
C TYR A 752 -20.72 14.13 14.25
N LEU A 753 -20.85 13.97 12.93
CA LEU A 753 -19.77 14.27 11.98
C LEU A 753 -19.43 15.77 11.91
N HIS A 754 -20.44 16.63 12.06
CA HIS A 754 -20.28 18.08 11.97
C HIS A 754 -19.77 18.71 13.28
N TYR A 755 -20.11 18.14 14.44
CA TYR A 755 -19.83 18.77 15.75
C TYR A 755 -19.13 17.88 16.79
N GLY A 756 -18.98 16.58 16.52
CA GLY A 756 -18.48 15.60 17.49
C GLY A 756 -16.96 15.42 17.50
N TYR A 757 -16.21 16.15 16.67
CA TYR A 757 -14.76 15.96 16.48
C TYR A 757 -14.01 17.29 16.32
N SER A 758 -12.69 17.30 16.57
CA SER A 758 -11.85 18.50 16.44
C SER A 758 -11.57 18.93 15.00
N ALA A 759 -11.68 18.00 14.05
CA ALA A 759 -11.72 18.24 12.61
C ALA A 759 -13.12 17.89 12.10
N VAL A 760 -13.76 18.81 11.40
CA VAL A 760 -15.13 18.66 10.90
C VAL A 760 -15.14 17.69 9.73
N ILE A 761 -16.04 16.70 9.73
CA ILE A 761 -16.16 15.71 8.66
C ILE A 761 -17.39 16.05 7.81
N VAL A 762 -17.18 16.36 6.54
CA VAL A 762 -18.26 16.57 5.56
C VAL A 762 -18.35 15.35 4.66
N HIS A 763 -19.51 14.69 4.62
CA HIS A 763 -19.70 13.41 3.95
C HIS A 763 -19.66 13.52 2.42
N CYS A 764 -20.27 14.56 1.86
CA CYS A 764 -20.28 14.89 0.43
C CYS A 764 -21.00 13.93 -0.53
N ASP A 765 -21.54 12.79 -0.09
CA ASP A 765 -22.27 11.83 -0.95
C ASP A 765 -23.46 11.20 -0.23
N LEU A 766 -24.31 12.02 0.40
CA LEU A 766 -25.47 11.52 1.12
C LEU A 766 -26.65 11.27 0.15
N LYS A 767 -27.12 10.02 0.09
CA LYS A 767 -28.21 9.53 -0.79
C LYS A 767 -28.78 8.22 -0.25
N PRO A 768 -29.97 7.75 -0.70
CA PRO A 768 -30.59 6.53 -0.17
C PRO A 768 -29.72 5.27 -0.28
N SER A 769 -28.89 5.13 -1.31
CA SER A 769 -28.01 3.97 -1.49
C SER A 769 -26.89 3.88 -0.44
N ASN A 770 -26.55 5.00 0.20
CA ASN A 770 -25.49 5.12 1.21
C ASN A 770 -26.05 5.10 2.66
N VAL A 771 -27.37 4.91 2.81
CA VAL A 771 -28.03 4.70 4.10
C VAL A 771 -28.36 3.21 4.21
N LEU A 772 -27.56 2.48 5.00
CA LEU A 772 -27.70 1.04 5.20
C LEU A 772 -28.54 0.74 6.44
N LEU A 773 -29.28 -0.37 6.45
CA LEU A 773 -30.16 -0.78 7.54
C LEU A 773 -29.66 -2.06 8.20
N ASP A 774 -29.47 -2.00 9.52
CA ASP A 774 -29.11 -3.16 10.32
C ASP A 774 -30.30 -4.09 10.58
N VAL A 775 -30.09 -5.16 11.36
CA VAL A 775 -31.13 -6.16 11.69
C VAL A 775 -32.36 -5.57 12.38
N ASP A 776 -32.19 -4.46 13.12
CA ASP A 776 -33.23 -3.79 13.89
C ASP A 776 -33.86 -2.60 13.14
N MET A 777 -33.56 -2.45 11.83
CA MET A 777 -33.96 -1.33 10.97
C MET A 777 -33.40 0.03 11.42
N VAL A 778 -32.29 0.02 12.17
CA VAL A 778 -31.54 1.24 12.53
C VAL A 778 -30.69 1.65 11.34
N ALA A 779 -30.70 2.96 11.04
CA ALA A 779 -29.99 3.47 9.88
C ALA A 779 -28.53 3.82 10.18
N HIS A 780 -27.64 3.32 9.34
CA HIS A 780 -26.20 3.53 9.38
C HIS A 780 -25.71 4.23 8.10
N VAL A 781 -25.10 5.40 8.25
CA VAL A 781 -24.51 6.14 7.12
C VAL A 781 -23.18 5.52 6.71
N ALA A 782 -23.00 5.31 5.41
CA ALA A 782 -21.88 4.59 4.80
C ALA A 782 -21.24 5.37 3.63
N ASP A 783 -20.09 4.88 3.15
CA ASP A 783 -19.35 5.39 1.99
C ASP A 783 -18.74 6.79 2.16
N PHE A 784 -17.58 6.83 2.84
CA PHE A 784 -16.82 8.07 3.06
C PHE A 784 -15.75 8.31 1.99
N GLY A 785 -15.85 7.64 0.83
CA GLY A 785 -14.82 7.65 -0.21
C GLY A 785 -14.48 9.04 -0.75
N ILE A 786 -15.38 10.03 -0.62
CA ILE A 786 -15.13 11.41 -1.05
C ILE A 786 -15.25 12.44 0.08
N ALA A 787 -15.34 11.98 1.33
CA ALA A 787 -15.49 12.84 2.49
C ALA A 787 -14.33 13.83 2.62
N LYS A 788 -14.58 14.98 3.25
CA LYS A 788 -13.56 16.01 3.49
C LYS A 788 -13.41 16.26 4.99
N LEU A 789 -12.15 16.28 5.43
CA LEU A 789 -11.76 16.66 6.78
C LEU A 789 -11.39 18.14 6.74
N LEU A 790 -12.19 18.98 7.41
CA LEU A 790 -12.02 20.42 7.41
C LEU A 790 -11.50 20.91 8.77
N CYS A 791 -10.62 21.91 8.74
CA CYS A 791 -10.07 22.55 9.94
C CYS A 791 -10.96 23.73 10.37
N GLY A 792 -11.89 23.49 11.30
CA GLY A 792 -12.76 24.51 11.93
C GLY A 792 -14.24 24.45 11.50
N GLU A 793 -15.16 24.88 12.39
CA GLU A 793 -16.62 24.72 12.26
C GLU A 793 -17.25 25.42 11.02
N ASP A 794 -16.66 26.49 10.51
CA ASP A 794 -17.16 27.30 9.37
C ASP A 794 -16.28 27.22 8.09
N SER A 795 -15.38 26.24 8.03
CA SER A 795 -14.45 26.10 6.90
C SER A 795 -15.13 25.53 5.64
N MET A 796 -14.70 25.98 4.47
CA MET A 796 -15.17 25.50 3.16
C MET A 796 -14.00 25.04 2.29
N MET A 797 -14.18 23.99 1.48
CA MET A 797 -13.13 23.39 0.64
C MET A 797 -13.60 23.25 -0.82
N GLN A 798 -12.81 23.65 -1.82
CA GLN A 798 -13.15 23.47 -3.24
C GLN A 798 -12.68 22.11 -3.75
N THR A 799 -13.53 21.38 -4.48
CA THR A 799 -13.27 20.04 -5.02
C THR A 799 -13.76 19.91 -6.47
N ILE A 800 -13.10 19.07 -7.26
CA ILE A 800 -13.56 18.65 -8.60
C ILE A 800 -14.26 17.27 -8.59
N THR A 801 -14.30 16.60 -7.44
CA THR A 801 -15.01 15.33 -7.29
C THR A 801 -16.51 15.63 -7.24
N LEU A 802 -17.23 15.30 -8.32
CA LEU A 802 -18.67 15.54 -8.43
C LEU A 802 -19.42 14.60 -7.46
N ALA A 803 -20.23 15.19 -6.58
CA ALA A 803 -21.21 14.45 -5.78
C ALA A 803 -22.34 13.91 -6.67
N THR A 804 -23.17 13.00 -6.15
CA THR A 804 -24.25 12.38 -6.94
C THR A 804 -25.25 13.41 -7.45
N LEU A 805 -25.49 13.38 -8.77
CA LEU A 805 -26.40 14.29 -9.48
C LEU A 805 -27.83 14.19 -8.90
N GLY A 806 -28.44 15.34 -8.59
CA GLY A 806 -29.76 15.45 -7.96
C GLY A 806 -29.75 15.68 -6.43
N TYR A 807 -28.72 15.20 -5.72
CA TYR A 807 -28.57 15.37 -4.26
C TYR A 807 -27.56 16.47 -3.89
N MET A 808 -26.78 16.89 -4.88
CA MET A 808 -25.70 17.85 -4.75
C MET A 808 -26.25 19.28 -4.51
N ALA A 809 -25.67 19.98 -3.55
CA ALA A 809 -25.99 21.39 -3.29
C ALA A 809 -25.59 22.29 -4.48
N PRO A 810 -26.32 23.38 -4.76
CA PRO A 810 -26.03 24.26 -5.89
C PRO A 810 -24.57 24.78 -5.94
N GLU A 811 -23.99 25.09 -4.78
CA GLU A 811 -22.61 25.56 -4.65
C GLU A 811 -21.54 24.48 -4.90
N TYR A 812 -21.91 23.19 -4.77
CA TYR A 812 -21.03 22.07 -5.18
C TYR A 812 -20.98 21.99 -6.71
N GLY A 813 -22.14 22.08 -7.38
CA GLY A 813 -22.24 21.94 -8.83
C GLY A 813 -21.71 23.13 -9.64
N LEU A 814 -21.82 24.36 -9.09
CA LEU A 814 -21.39 25.59 -9.76
C LEU A 814 -19.97 26.04 -9.38
N GLY A 815 -19.49 25.71 -8.18
CA GLY A 815 -18.23 26.22 -7.63
C GLY A 815 -17.37 25.20 -6.89
N GLY A 816 -17.79 23.93 -6.81
CA GLY A 816 -17.05 22.88 -6.11
C GLY A 816 -16.95 23.07 -4.60
N VAL A 817 -17.73 23.96 -3.99
CA VAL A 817 -17.55 24.40 -2.60
C VAL A 817 -18.18 23.42 -1.61
N VAL A 818 -17.35 22.64 -0.93
CA VAL A 818 -17.69 21.69 0.14
C VAL A 818 -17.84 22.39 1.48
N SER A 819 -18.94 22.14 2.17
CA SER A 819 -19.20 22.62 3.54
C SER A 819 -20.18 21.71 4.26
N THR A 820 -20.30 21.84 5.58
CA THR A 820 -21.35 21.16 6.36
C THR A 820 -22.76 21.51 5.87
N ARG A 821 -22.95 22.69 5.28
CA ARG A 821 -24.22 23.12 4.67
C ARG A 821 -24.54 22.39 3.37
N GLY A 822 -23.54 21.83 2.69
CA GLY A 822 -23.72 20.93 1.56
C GLY A 822 -24.38 19.63 1.99
N ASP A 823 -23.87 18.99 3.05
CA ASP A 823 -24.48 17.78 3.63
C ASP A 823 -25.92 18.04 4.12
N VAL A 824 -26.20 19.21 4.69
CA VAL A 824 -27.56 19.61 5.10
C VAL A 824 -28.50 19.66 3.89
N TYR A 825 -28.05 20.18 2.75
CA TYR A 825 -28.85 20.21 1.52
C TYR A 825 -29.14 18.80 1.02
N SER A 826 -28.11 17.94 0.93
CA SER A 826 -28.29 16.54 0.52
C SER A 826 -29.22 15.78 1.46
N TYR A 827 -29.15 16.08 2.77
CA TYR A 827 -30.09 15.54 3.76
C TYR A 827 -31.53 15.99 3.50
N GLY A 828 -31.75 17.25 3.13
CA GLY A 828 -33.07 17.76 2.76
C GLY A 828 -33.66 17.05 1.55
N ILE A 829 -32.86 16.83 0.50
CA ILE A 829 -33.31 16.06 -0.68
C ILE A 829 -33.62 14.61 -0.31
N LEU A 830 -32.75 13.96 0.47
CA LEU A 830 -32.98 12.61 0.99
C LEU A 830 -34.27 12.51 1.80
N LEU A 831 -34.57 13.52 2.62
CA LEU A 831 -35.78 13.60 3.43
C LEU A 831 -37.03 13.73 2.56
N ILE A 832 -37.00 14.58 1.52
CA ILE A 832 -38.10 14.69 0.55
C ILE A 832 -38.31 13.35 -0.17
N GLU A 833 -37.26 12.77 -0.73
CA GLU A 833 -37.36 11.51 -1.47
C GLU A 833 -37.91 10.38 -0.59
N THR A 834 -37.47 10.29 0.66
CA THR A 834 -37.91 9.24 1.58
C THR A 834 -39.42 9.27 1.81
N PHE A 835 -40.05 10.45 1.89
CA PHE A 835 -41.49 10.56 2.16
C PHE A 835 -42.35 10.69 0.90
N THR A 836 -41.79 11.09 -0.23
CA THR A 836 -42.51 11.21 -1.52
C THR A 836 -42.36 9.98 -2.42
N ARG A 837 -41.31 9.16 -2.21
CA ARG A 837 -40.91 8.06 -3.10
C ARG A 837 -40.68 8.54 -4.55
N LYS A 838 -40.16 9.77 -4.71
CA LYS A 838 -39.81 10.39 -5.99
C LYS A 838 -38.32 10.65 -6.06
N LYS A 839 -37.65 10.15 -7.11
CA LYS A 839 -36.21 10.38 -7.29
C LYS A 839 -35.98 11.82 -7.75
N PRO A 840 -34.94 12.51 -7.27
CA PRO A 840 -34.59 13.83 -7.82
C PRO A 840 -34.18 13.76 -9.30
N THR A 841 -33.88 12.57 -9.83
CA THR A 841 -33.55 12.29 -11.22
C THR A 841 -34.71 11.68 -12.02
N ASP A 842 -35.93 11.64 -11.49
CA ASP A 842 -37.10 11.19 -12.27
C ASP A 842 -37.31 12.09 -13.49
N ASP A 843 -37.77 11.52 -14.61
CA ASP A 843 -38.06 12.26 -15.85
C ASP A 843 -39.04 13.44 -15.64
N LEU A 844 -39.87 13.36 -14.60
CA LEU A 844 -40.77 14.41 -14.13
C LEU A 844 -40.05 15.72 -13.74
N PHE A 845 -38.76 15.66 -13.42
CA PHE A 845 -37.94 16.79 -12.98
C PHE A 845 -36.84 17.16 -13.98
N ALA A 846 -37.03 16.84 -15.27
CA ALA A 846 -36.16 17.30 -16.34
C ALA A 846 -36.46 18.77 -16.71
N GLY A 847 -35.42 19.61 -16.86
CA GLY A 847 -35.55 21.02 -17.26
C GLY A 847 -35.59 21.99 -16.07
N GLU A 848 -36.56 22.92 -16.03
CA GLU A 848 -36.65 23.98 -15.00
C GLU A 848 -37.38 23.56 -13.70
N MET A 849 -37.96 22.35 -13.68
CA MET A 849 -38.69 21.79 -12.54
C MET A 849 -37.77 20.85 -11.75
N SER A 850 -37.56 21.12 -10.45
CA SER A 850 -36.79 20.25 -9.55
C SER A 850 -37.67 19.63 -8.46
N LEU A 851 -37.25 18.51 -7.88
CA LEU A 851 -37.98 17.85 -6.77
C LEU A 851 -38.33 18.83 -5.63
N LYS A 852 -37.36 19.67 -5.24
CA LYS A 852 -37.55 20.75 -4.26
C LYS A 852 -38.63 21.75 -4.71
N ARG A 853 -38.58 22.20 -5.97
CA ARG A 853 -39.53 23.19 -6.51
C ARG A 853 -40.96 22.63 -6.53
N TRP A 854 -41.12 21.38 -6.97
CA TRP A 854 -42.40 20.69 -6.96
C TRP A 854 -43.00 20.59 -5.55
N VAL A 855 -42.22 20.17 -4.55
CA VAL A 855 -42.69 20.14 -3.15
C VAL A 855 -43.03 21.55 -2.64
N ASN A 856 -42.21 22.56 -2.94
CA ASN A 856 -42.47 23.94 -2.51
C ASN A 856 -43.76 24.53 -3.10
N GLU A 857 -44.10 24.16 -4.34
CA GLU A 857 -45.34 24.61 -5.01
C GLU A 857 -46.58 23.82 -4.56
N ALA A 858 -46.44 22.52 -4.24
CA ALA A 858 -47.55 21.64 -3.89
C ALA A 858 -47.87 21.57 -2.39
N LEU A 859 -46.88 21.76 -1.51
CA LEU A 859 -47.05 21.69 -0.05
C LEU A 859 -48.12 22.65 0.51
N PRO A 860 -48.26 23.90 0.03
CA PRO A 860 -49.33 24.82 0.48
C PRO A 860 -50.74 24.40 0.02
N ILE A 861 -50.84 23.50 -0.96
CA ILE A 861 -52.12 23.06 -1.55
C ILE A 861 -52.63 21.83 -0.81
N SER A 862 -51.81 20.78 -0.71
CA SER A 862 -52.11 19.54 0.02
C SER A 862 -50.81 18.80 0.31
N ALA A 863 -50.52 18.57 1.59
CA ALA A 863 -49.35 17.79 2.00
C ALA A 863 -49.51 16.29 1.70
N ILE A 864 -50.75 15.82 1.53
CA ILE A 864 -51.09 14.42 1.25
C ILE A 864 -50.74 14.06 -0.19
N ASP A 865 -51.04 14.96 -1.12
CA ASP A 865 -50.99 14.70 -2.56
C ASP A 865 -49.56 14.48 -3.07
N ILE A 866 -48.57 14.91 -2.28
CA ILE A 866 -47.14 14.75 -2.59
C ILE A 866 -46.50 13.55 -1.87
N VAL A 867 -47.16 12.97 -0.88
CA VAL A 867 -46.61 11.87 -0.07
C VAL A 867 -46.86 10.53 -0.74
N ASP A 868 -45.94 9.60 -0.52
CA ASP A 868 -46.05 8.21 -0.96
C ASP A 868 -47.38 7.60 -0.50
N ALA A 869 -48.20 7.19 -1.46
CA ALA A 869 -49.52 6.61 -1.22
C ALA A 869 -49.47 5.37 -0.31
N SER A 870 -48.33 4.67 -0.24
CA SER A 870 -48.16 3.52 0.66
C SER A 870 -48.12 3.90 2.14
N LEU A 871 -47.88 5.18 2.47
CA LEU A 871 -47.89 5.71 3.83
C LEU A 871 -49.30 6.05 4.33
N LEU A 872 -50.28 6.06 3.43
CA LEU A 872 -51.67 6.46 3.66
C LEU A 872 -52.62 5.24 3.80
N GLY A 873 -52.15 4.13 4.37
CA GLY A 873 -52.85 2.82 4.39
C GLY A 873 -54.34 2.85 4.82
N ASN A 874 -55.05 1.72 4.69
CA ASN A 874 -56.51 1.59 4.93
C ASN A 874 -57.04 1.98 6.34
N GLU A 875 -56.19 2.45 7.25
CA GLU A 875 -56.57 2.92 8.58
C GLU A 875 -56.70 4.45 8.60
N ARG A 876 -57.66 4.92 9.40
CA ARG A 876 -58.19 6.30 9.41
C ARG A 876 -57.10 7.36 9.31
N TYR A 877 -57.18 8.10 8.21
CA TYR A 877 -56.59 9.42 8.03
C TYR A 877 -56.74 10.29 9.30
N SER A 878 -55.63 10.59 9.97
CA SER A 878 -55.60 11.50 11.11
C SER A 878 -55.00 12.83 10.69
N ILE A 879 -55.66 13.94 11.03
CA ILE A 879 -55.18 15.32 10.85
C ILE A 879 -53.75 15.46 11.43
N ALA A 880 -53.42 14.70 12.47
CA ALA A 880 -52.09 14.68 13.08
C ALA A 880 -50.99 14.17 12.13
N LEU A 881 -51.28 13.19 11.26
CA LEU A 881 -50.31 12.65 10.30
C LEU A 881 -50.01 13.68 9.21
N GLU A 882 -51.04 14.39 8.73
CA GLU A 882 -50.91 15.49 7.77
C GLU A 882 -50.06 16.63 8.33
N GLU A 883 -50.30 17.03 9.58
CA GLU A 883 -49.49 18.05 10.26
C GLU A 883 -48.03 17.60 10.44
N CYS A 884 -47.80 16.31 10.72
CA CYS A 884 -46.45 15.77 10.83
C CYS A 884 -45.73 15.75 9.47
N ILE A 885 -46.41 15.31 8.41
CA ILE A 885 -45.89 15.35 7.04
C ILE A 885 -45.56 16.78 6.63
N SER A 886 -46.47 17.72 6.86
CA SER A 886 -46.27 19.13 6.53
C SER A 886 -45.05 19.72 7.27
N SER A 887 -44.90 19.37 8.54
CA SER A 887 -43.73 19.77 9.35
C SER A 887 -42.41 19.16 8.83
N ILE A 888 -42.43 17.90 8.37
CA ILE A 888 -41.26 17.23 7.79
C ILE A 888 -40.87 17.88 6.45
N MET A 889 -41.84 18.11 5.57
CA MET A 889 -41.59 18.74 4.26
C MET A 889 -41.12 20.18 4.40
N GLY A 890 -41.68 20.95 5.33
CA GLY A 890 -41.21 22.30 5.65
C GLY A 890 -39.75 22.29 6.12
N LEU A 891 -39.39 21.40 7.05
CA LEU A 891 -38.01 21.23 7.50
C LEU A 891 -37.07 20.82 6.35
N ALA A 892 -37.52 19.96 5.45
CA ALA A 892 -36.74 19.53 4.30
C ALA A 892 -36.48 20.69 3.33
N LEU A 893 -37.46 21.56 3.09
CA LEU A 893 -37.30 22.78 2.30
C LEU A 893 -36.32 23.78 2.95
N ASP A 894 -36.37 23.94 4.27
CA ASP A 894 -35.40 24.75 5.03
C ASP A 894 -33.97 24.22 4.89
N CYS A 895 -33.80 22.89 4.86
CA CYS A 895 -32.51 22.26 4.58
C CYS A 895 -32.04 22.50 3.14
N CYS A 896 -32.98 22.62 2.20
CA CYS A 896 -32.70 22.80 0.77
C CYS A 896 -32.64 24.27 0.33
N ALA A 897 -32.54 25.25 1.23
CA ALA A 897 -32.46 26.67 0.84
C ALA A 897 -31.31 26.92 -0.16
N GLU A 898 -31.52 27.82 -1.14
CA GLU A 898 -30.52 28.08 -2.21
C GLU A 898 -29.19 28.57 -1.63
N LEU A 899 -29.25 29.53 -0.71
CA LEU A 899 -28.05 30.09 -0.08
C LEU A 899 -27.62 29.23 1.13
N PRO A 900 -26.35 28.81 1.22
CA PRO A 900 -25.85 27.98 2.33
C PRO A 900 -26.10 28.59 3.72
N GLY A 901 -25.99 29.92 3.85
CA GLY A 901 -26.21 30.64 5.10
C GLY A 901 -27.67 30.70 5.56
N GLN A 902 -28.63 30.38 4.69
CA GLN A 902 -30.06 30.31 5.04
C GLN A 902 -30.48 28.89 5.46
N ARG A 903 -29.65 27.88 5.20
CA ARG A 903 -29.95 26.50 5.60
C ARG A 903 -29.88 26.37 7.11
N THR A 904 -30.78 25.57 7.67
CA THR A 904 -30.71 25.16 9.08
C THR A 904 -29.45 24.31 9.35
N ASN A 905 -29.16 23.99 10.62
CA ASN A 905 -28.02 23.15 10.98
C ASN A 905 -28.49 21.79 11.54
N MET A 906 -27.61 20.78 11.51
CA MET A 906 -28.01 19.42 11.89
C MET A 906 -28.44 19.26 13.35
N LYS A 907 -27.98 20.12 14.28
CA LYS A 907 -28.47 20.14 15.67
C LYS A 907 -29.95 20.52 15.74
N ILE A 908 -30.35 21.54 14.98
CA ILE A 908 -31.75 21.98 14.90
C ILE A 908 -32.60 20.95 14.16
N VAL A 909 -32.12 20.43 13.03
CA VAL A 909 -32.81 19.39 12.24
C VAL A 909 -33.14 18.17 13.11
N LEU A 910 -32.13 17.63 13.82
CA LEU A 910 -32.30 16.47 14.69
C LEU A 910 -33.29 16.73 15.84
N ALA A 911 -33.22 17.93 16.45
CA ALA A 911 -34.15 18.31 17.52
C ALA A 911 -35.60 18.41 17.01
N THR A 912 -35.80 19.00 15.82
CA THR A 912 -37.12 19.15 15.20
C THR A 912 -37.73 17.80 14.84
N LEU A 913 -36.98 16.89 14.23
CA LEU A 913 -37.47 15.55 13.89
C LEU A 913 -37.84 14.73 15.13
N LYS A 914 -37.04 14.81 16.20
CA LYS A 914 -37.38 14.18 17.49
C LYS A 914 -38.68 14.74 18.07
N LYS A 915 -38.92 16.05 17.95
CA LYS A 915 -40.17 16.69 18.37
C LYS A 915 -41.37 16.21 17.54
N ILE A 916 -41.22 16.09 16.22
CA ILE A 916 -42.25 15.54 15.33
C ILE A 916 -42.57 14.09 15.70
N LYS A 917 -41.56 13.26 15.97
CA LYS A 917 -41.76 11.88 16.43
C LYS A 917 -42.53 11.81 17.75
N THR A 918 -42.19 12.65 18.74
CA THR A 918 -42.93 12.68 20.02
C THR A 918 -44.39 13.09 19.83
N LYS A 919 -44.67 14.03 18.91
CA LYS A 919 -46.05 14.43 18.57
C LYS A 919 -46.81 13.27 17.94
N SER A 920 -46.24 12.65 16.90
CA SER A 920 -46.82 11.49 16.21
C SER A 920 -47.13 10.31 17.14
N LEU A 921 -46.27 10.02 18.13
CA LEU A 921 -46.50 8.93 19.09
C LEU A 921 -47.61 9.24 20.11
N ARG A 922 -47.74 10.50 20.56
CA ARG A 922 -48.82 10.89 21.50
C ARG A 922 -50.20 10.78 20.89
N ASP A 923 -50.32 11.01 19.59
CA ASP A 923 -51.59 10.93 18.88
C ASP A 923 -51.99 9.48 18.57
N VAL A 924 -51.02 8.54 18.50
CA VAL A 924 -51.26 7.09 18.43
C VAL A 924 -51.70 6.51 19.78
N GLU A 925 -51.20 7.05 20.90
CA GLU A 925 -51.64 6.65 22.26
C GLU A 925 -52.98 7.28 22.68
N ALA A 926 -53.45 8.32 21.99
CA ALA A 926 -54.71 9.01 22.28
C ALA A 926 -55.93 8.43 21.52
N HIS A 927 -55.77 7.32 20.80
CA HIS A 927 -56.82 6.65 20.01
C HIS A 927 -56.97 5.16 20.38
#